data_AF-A0A5C5V9R4-F1
#
_entry.id   AF-A0A5C5V9R4-F1
#
_cell.length_a   1.000
_cell.length_b   1.000
_cell.length_c   1.000
_cell.angle_alpha   90.00
_cell.angle_beta   90.00
_cell.angle_gamma   90.00
#
_symmetry.space_group_name_H-M   'P 1'
#
loop_
_entity.id
_entity.type
_entity.pdbx_description
1 polymer ?
#
loop_
_entity_poly.entity_id
_entity_poly.type
_entity_poly.pdbx_seq_one_letter_code
_entity_poly.pdbx_strand_id
1 'polypeptide(L)'
;MPLSRSTWVLPLLFVAIVTPAFAQSTLEEKLSIHPPSYLAKRARIVGDWERGARVFAQAGLGCTQCHAPQQSELRLGPDLSTLGERAAYQHVVESILHPSRTMEAGFQTVRLLTVDGVSLTGILRAETPEQVVLAIPGQAATKTIARDDIDAMATGDSLMPQGLVNQLEDEQQFFDLVRFVVELGSEGETGSAAERLTDAAKLVDFVLPEYENKLDHRAFLTQWNKQSLQHGGQIYAGLCVNCHGTHDKPGSLPNALAFASGKFKNGADPLSMYRTITHGYRMMLPQHQLTPQQKYDVIHYIREAYLKPHNSSQFVPVDADYLASLPQGTERGPAPSRSVPWSDMDYGPFLISTYEMKSDDRATRSKRDFLPNIAHKGIAVRLDPGQGGVSRGSYWTAFDHDTMRVAGAWHGRGFIDWHGILFDGRHGVHPRTIGDLQFGALNEPGWANPQTGDFEDVRIVGKDGRRYGPLPRSWMHYEGLYRHGDQVVVSYTVGDAPILESHSIATPTTEDDGVAWIRTLNVGRSSRDLTMRIAPSAQIVARLVGGGALSIEELDSYQVVKIAASATPVDFQVAMMPKEDADILRAWKPGATADLTSVTKGGPAKWNEEFEVKNEPLSSDGPLAVDVLRRPTSSSWNCRLQLSGLDFLPDGRMVVCSWGGDVWIISDFRKGSSAKWRRIASGLFQPLGIKTVGEKIFVGCRDQIVQLHDLNGDGEVDFYENFNSDHQVTEHFHEFAMGLQVDEAGNFYYAKSARHALDSLVPHHGTLLKVTADGEETKIIAHGFRAANGVCINPDGSFFVTDQEGHWTPMNRINRVVSGGFYGNMYGYGAPEDSGDDAMEMPLCWPNRSFDRSPAELLWLDDDRWGPLAGSLVSLSYGYGRIFVVPHENVDGVWQGGMCRLPIPDFPTGIMRARIDPQTGDLYTCGLFAWASNQSDSPGGLYRVRPTGEPLHLPVGLKANLHGITITFTEPIQKQAAEDPANYLIEAWGLKRSARYGSDQYDRHDLPVKSAALSADGKSVTLTIPDLKPTWCMEIAYELSSVAGEEFQGVIQNSIYKLGDSTASAP
;
A
#
# COMPACT_ATOMS: atom_id res chain seq x y z
N MET A 1 61.38 2.13 -13.70
CA MET A 1 61.54 3.35 -14.53
C MET A 1 62.26 2.98 -15.82
N PRO A 2 61.98 3.60 -16.98
CA PRO A 2 60.65 3.85 -17.57
C PRO A 2 60.64 3.48 -19.09
N LEU A 3 59.47 3.53 -19.75
CA LEU A 3 59.26 3.89 -21.17
C LEU A 3 57.74 3.88 -21.41
N SER A 4 57.08 5.01 -21.14
CA SER A 4 56.64 6.06 -22.07
C SER A 4 55.38 5.69 -22.87
N ARG A 5 54.28 6.36 -22.48
CA ARG A 5 52.99 6.41 -23.19
C ARG A 5 53.15 7.19 -24.50
N SER A 6 52.58 6.66 -25.58
CA SER A 6 52.19 7.45 -26.76
C SER A 6 50.76 7.09 -27.15
N THR A 7 49.93 8.13 -27.05
CA THR A 7 48.52 8.27 -27.42
C THR A 7 48.22 7.92 -28.87
N TRP A 8 47.17 7.13 -29.09
CA TRP A 8 46.38 7.13 -30.33
C TRP A 8 44.92 7.40 -29.96
N VAL A 9 44.43 8.55 -30.42
CA VAL A 9 43.03 8.97 -30.33
C VAL A 9 42.33 8.47 -31.60
N LEU A 10 41.40 7.52 -31.46
CA LEU A 10 40.40 7.22 -32.49
C LEU A 10 39.10 7.95 -32.13
N PRO A 11 38.45 8.66 -33.06
CA PRO A 11 37.17 9.30 -32.80
C PRO A 11 36.06 8.22 -32.84
N LEU A 12 35.47 7.93 -31.69
CA LEU A 12 34.21 7.20 -31.60
C LEU A 12 33.09 8.11 -32.12
N LEU A 13 32.63 7.85 -33.34
CA LEU A 13 31.32 8.30 -33.81
C LEU A 13 30.27 7.70 -32.88
N PHE A 14 29.69 8.52 -32.00
CA PHE A 14 28.42 8.21 -31.36
C PHE A 14 27.32 8.29 -32.42
N VAL A 15 26.96 7.15 -33.01
CA VAL A 15 25.65 6.98 -33.63
C VAL A 15 24.66 6.96 -32.46
N ALA A 16 23.98 8.08 -32.25
CA ALA A 16 22.82 8.12 -31.38
C ALA A 16 21.76 7.18 -31.98
N ILE A 17 21.66 5.97 -31.45
CA ILE A 17 20.47 5.14 -31.62
C ILE A 17 19.37 5.88 -30.84
N VAL A 18 18.64 6.74 -31.54
CA VAL A 18 17.34 7.21 -31.09
C VAL A 18 16.46 5.97 -31.08
N THR A 19 16.35 5.30 -29.92
CA THR A 19 15.23 4.40 -29.67
C THR A 19 13.97 5.25 -29.85
N PRO A 20 13.10 4.97 -30.83
CA PRO A 20 11.82 5.65 -30.89
C PRO A 20 11.13 5.34 -29.56
N ALA A 21 10.77 6.37 -28.82
CA ALA A 21 9.79 6.23 -27.76
C ALA A 21 8.55 5.64 -28.44
N PHE A 22 8.23 4.38 -28.14
CA PHE A 22 6.98 3.77 -28.62
C PHE A 22 5.85 4.62 -28.04
N ALA A 23 5.17 5.38 -28.90
CA ALA A 23 3.92 6.02 -28.54
C ALA A 23 2.96 4.90 -28.13
N GLN A 24 2.57 4.87 -26.86
CA GLN A 24 1.60 3.92 -26.34
C GLN A 24 0.26 4.22 -27.04
N SER A 25 -0.36 3.21 -27.65
CA SER A 25 -1.66 3.40 -28.31
C SER A 25 -2.70 3.89 -27.31
N THR A 26 -3.53 4.83 -27.75
CA THR A 26 -4.61 5.39 -26.92
C THR A 26 -5.69 4.34 -26.67
N LEU A 27 -6.51 4.51 -25.62
CA LEU A 27 -7.59 3.56 -25.34
C LEU A 27 -8.63 3.55 -26.47
N GLU A 28 -8.92 4.71 -27.06
CA GLU A 28 -9.76 4.86 -28.25
C GLU A 28 -9.24 4.04 -29.43
N GLU A 29 -7.93 4.12 -29.71
CA GLU A 29 -7.31 3.32 -30.78
C GLU A 29 -7.45 1.82 -30.50
N LYS A 30 -7.28 1.38 -29.25
CA LYS A 30 -7.44 -0.03 -28.86
C LYS A 30 -8.88 -0.50 -29.04
N LEU A 31 -9.85 0.25 -28.52
CA LEU A 31 -11.27 -0.08 -28.64
C LEU A 31 -11.72 -0.08 -30.10
N SER A 32 -11.23 0.88 -30.91
CA SER A 32 -11.62 1.04 -32.32
C SER A 32 -11.11 -0.07 -33.25
N ILE A 33 -10.21 -0.95 -32.79
CA ILE A 33 -9.81 -2.16 -33.53
C ILE A 33 -10.99 -3.14 -33.64
N HIS A 34 -11.89 -3.12 -32.66
CA HIS A 34 -13.03 -4.02 -32.60
C HIS A 34 -14.28 -3.38 -33.21
N PRO A 35 -15.17 -4.18 -33.85
CA PRO A 35 -16.44 -3.66 -34.33
C PRO A 35 -17.34 -3.25 -33.15
N PRO A 36 -18.19 -2.21 -33.30
CA PRO A 36 -19.09 -1.77 -32.22
C PRO A 36 -19.99 -2.87 -31.66
N SER A 37 -20.39 -3.85 -32.47
CA SER A 37 -21.18 -5.01 -32.02
C SER A 37 -20.43 -5.92 -31.03
N TYR A 38 -19.10 -6.04 -31.18
CA TYR A 38 -18.25 -6.77 -30.23
C TYR A 38 -18.20 -6.03 -28.89
N LEU A 39 -17.90 -4.73 -28.92
CA LEU A 39 -17.85 -3.89 -27.72
C LEU A 39 -19.21 -3.83 -27.01
N ALA A 40 -20.31 -3.80 -27.78
CA ALA A 40 -21.67 -3.85 -27.27
C ALA A 40 -21.96 -5.16 -26.52
N LYS A 41 -21.58 -6.31 -27.09
CA LYS A 41 -21.74 -7.62 -26.44
C LYS A 41 -20.91 -7.69 -25.14
N ARG A 42 -19.68 -7.17 -25.16
CA ARG A 42 -18.85 -7.06 -23.95
C ARG A 42 -19.47 -6.16 -22.89
N ALA A 43 -19.85 -4.94 -23.25
CA ALA A 43 -20.47 -4.00 -22.33
C ALA A 43 -21.72 -4.57 -21.65
N ARG A 44 -22.51 -5.37 -22.38
CA ARG A 44 -23.67 -6.07 -21.83
C ARG A 44 -23.28 -7.02 -20.69
N ILE A 45 -22.30 -7.89 -20.91
CA ILE A 45 -22.00 -9.03 -20.03
C ILE A 45 -20.96 -8.70 -18.95
N VAL A 46 -19.94 -7.90 -19.28
CA VAL A 46 -18.84 -7.57 -18.36
C VAL A 46 -19.00 -6.21 -17.68
N GLY A 47 -19.87 -5.34 -18.21
CA GLY A 47 -20.08 -4.00 -17.68
C GLY A 47 -20.89 -4.01 -16.40
N ASP A 48 -20.48 -3.22 -15.42
CA ASP A 48 -21.18 -3.02 -14.15
C ASP A 48 -21.75 -1.60 -14.10
N TRP A 49 -23.07 -1.49 -14.03
CA TRP A 49 -23.75 -0.21 -14.06
C TRP A 49 -23.52 0.61 -12.78
N GLU A 50 -23.28 -0.01 -11.61
CA GLU A 50 -23.00 0.73 -10.37
C GLU A 50 -21.62 1.37 -10.40
N ARG A 51 -20.62 0.66 -10.94
CA ARG A 51 -19.29 1.23 -11.22
C ARG A 51 -19.39 2.30 -12.31
N GLY A 52 -20.17 2.02 -13.35
CA GLY A 52 -20.43 2.95 -14.44
C GLY A 52 -21.06 4.26 -13.97
N ALA A 53 -21.94 4.23 -12.98
CA ALA A 53 -22.52 5.43 -12.36
C ALA A 53 -21.45 6.32 -11.71
N ARG A 54 -20.43 5.72 -11.06
CA ARG A 54 -19.30 6.46 -10.47
C ARG A 54 -18.38 7.05 -11.53
N VAL A 55 -18.10 6.29 -12.60
CA VAL A 55 -17.35 6.79 -13.76
C VAL A 55 -18.11 7.97 -14.39
N PHE A 56 -19.41 7.83 -14.62
CA PHE A 56 -20.25 8.87 -15.20
C PHE A 56 -20.30 10.15 -14.33
N ALA A 57 -20.36 9.99 -13.01
CA ALA A 57 -20.35 11.10 -12.06
C ALA A 57 -18.97 11.77 -11.89
N GLN A 58 -17.89 11.18 -12.42
CA GLN A 58 -16.54 11.68 -12.23
C GLN A 58 -16.37 13.08 -12.85
N ALA A 59 -15.96 14.05 -12.03
CA ALA A 59 -15.79 15.44 -12.44
C ALA A 59 -14.84 15.63 -13.64
N GLY A 60 -13.88 14.72 -13.83
CA GLY A 60 -12.94 14.72 -14.96
C GLY A 60 -13.59 14.50 -16.33
N LEU A 61 -14.65 13.68 -16.41
CA LEU A 61 -15.31 13.29 -17.66
C LEU A 61 -16.41 14.25 -18.10
N GLY A 62 -17.02 15.00 -17.17
CA GLY A 62 -18.00 16.05 -17.48
C GLY A 62 -19.36 15.54 -17.97
N CYS A 63 -19.65 14.23 -17.90
CA CYS A 63 -20.90 13.64 -18.39
C CYS A 63 -22.13 14.28 -17.72
N THR A 64 -22.11 14.44 -16.39
CA THR A 64 -23.19 15.07 -15.61
C THR A 64 -23.45 16.52 -16.00
N GLN A 65 -22.44 17.28 -16.45
CA GLN A 65 -22.61 18.68 -16.84
C GLN A 65 -23.46 18.83 -18.10
N CYS A 66 -23.43 17.84 -18.99
CA CYS A 66 -24.16 17.88 -20.26
C CYS A 66 -25.45 17.04 -20.23
N HIS A 67 -25.45 15.95 -19.45
CA HIS A 67 -26.47 14.90 -19.51
C HIS A 67 -27.28 14.73 -18.20
N ALA A 68 -27.12 15.61 -17.21
CA ALA A 68 -27.93 15.54 -16.00
C ALA A 68 -29.44 15.72 -16.28
N PRO A 69 -30.32 15.08 -15.47
CA PRO A 69 -31.78 15.26 -15.57
C PRO A 69 -32.18 16.70 -15.18
N GLN A 70 -32.23 17.61 -16.17
CA GLN A 70 -32.70 19.00 -15.98
C GLN A 70 -33.53 19.46 -17.17
N GLN A 71 -34.81 19.81 -16.98
CA GLN A 71 -35.59 20.46 -18.03
C GLN A 71 -35.12 21.91 -18.21
N SER A 72 -34.26 22.18 -19.19
CA SER A 72 -33.74 23.52 -19.45
C SER A 72 -33.28 23.72 -20.89
N GLU A 73 -33.54 24.91 -21.45
CA GLU A 73 -32.97 25.36 -22.73
C GLU A 73 -31.43 25.52 -22.70
N LEU A 74 -30.80 25.38 -21.53
CA LEU A 74 -29.35 25.45 -21.36
C LEU A 74 -28.63 24.11 -21.55
N ARG A 75 -29.37 23.00 -21.71
CA ARG A 75 -28.80 21.64 -21.66
C ARG A 75 -27.85 21.33 -22.81
N LEU A 76 -26.59 21.00 -22.55
CA LEU A 76 -25.60 20.84 -23.62
C LEU A 76 -25.64 19.48 -24.34
N GLY A 77 -26.25 18.45 -23.74
CA GLY A 77 -26.47 17.14 -24.36
C GLY A 77 -27.88 16.57 -24.07
N PRO A 78 -28.29 15.46 -24.70
CA PRO A 78 -29.59 14.84 -24.45
C PRO A 78 -29.74 14.27 -23.03
N ASP A 79 -31.00 14.12 -22.58
CA ASP A 79 -31.30 13.41 -21.33
C ASP A 79 -31.11 11.92 -21.53
N LEU A 80 -30.09 11.35 -20.89
CA LEU A 80 -29.80 9.94 -21.05
C LEU A 80 -30.81 9.03 -20.35
N SER A 81 -31.66 9.55 -19.46
CA SER A 81 -32.77 8.80 -18.86
C SER A 81 -33.97 8.62 -19.80
N THR A 82 -33.97 9.27 -20.97
CA THR A 82 -35.11 9.24 -21.91
C THR A 82 -34.78 8.60 -23.25
N LEU A 83 -33.73 7.77 -23.30
CA LEU A 83 -33.24 7.19 -24.56
C LEU A 83 -34.22 6.19 -25.20
N GLY A 84 -34.99 5.43 -24.42
CA GLY A 84 -35.94 4.44 -24.93
C GLY A 84 -35.24 3.39 -25.81
N GLU A 85 -35.73 3.14 -27.03
CA GLU A 85 -35.11 2.19 -27.99
C GLU A 85 -33.65 2.54 -28.36
N ARG A 86 -33.21 3.78 -28.11
CA ARG A 86 -31.83 4.22 -28.32
C ARG A 86 -30.88 3.78 -27.20
N ALA A 87 -31.40 3.22 -26.11
CA ALA A 87 -30.59 2.56 -25.08
C ALA A 87 -30.01 1.21 -25.54
N ALA A 88 -29.83 0.98 -26.85
CA ALA A 88 -29.13 -0.18 -27.36
C ALA A 88 -27.61 -0.02 -27.18
N TYR A 89 -26.94 -1.03 -26.63
CA TYR A 89 -25.49 -1.04 -26.39
C TYR A 89 -24.66 -0.56 -27.58
N GLN A 90 -24.96 -1.03 -28.79
CA GLN A 90 -24.20 -0.63 -29.97
C GLN A 90 -24.35 0.86 -30.27
N HIS A 91 -25.54 1.43 -30.10
CA HIS A 91 -25.76 2.86 -30.29
C HIS A 91 -24.97 3.70 -29.27
N VAL A 92 -24.98 3.27 -28.00
CA VAL A 92 -24.23 3.94 -26.92
C VAL A 92 -22.72 3.86 -27.17
N VAL A 93 -22.19 2.69 -27.54
CA VAL A 93 -20.77 2.50 -27.90
C VAL A 93 -20.37 3.44 -29.05
N GLU A 94 -21.15 3.47 -30.13
CA GLU A 94 -20.86 4.33 -31.28
C GLU A 94 -20.92 5.81 -30.92
N SER A 95 -21.86 6.22 -30.06
CA SER A 95 -22.01 7.61 -29.63
C SER A 95 -20.84 8.07 -28.75
N ILE A 96 -20.31 7.20 -27.89
CA ILE A 96 -19.17 7.52 -27.02
C ILE A 96 -17.85 7.53 -27.78
N LEU A 97 -17.62 6.58 -28.69
CA LEU A 97 -16.38 6.51 -29.49
C LEU A 97 -16.35 7.55 -30.61
N HIS A 98 -17.50 7.86 -31.20
CA HIS A 98 -17.61 8.73 -32.36
C HIS A 98 -18.70 9.79 -32.19
N PRO A 99 -18.55 10.73 -31.24
CA PRO A 99 -19.59 11.69 -30.86
C PRO A 99 -20.01 12.64 -31.99
N SER A 100 -19.16 12.85 -32.98
CA SER A 100 -19.46 13.70 -34.15
C SER A 100 -20.03 12.94 -35.35
N ARG A 101 -20.16 11.61 -35.28
CA ARG A 101 -20.66 10.79 -36.40
C ARG A 101 -22.16 10.99 -36.62
N THR A 102 -22.92 11.12 -35.54
CA THR A 102 -24.36 11.37 -35.55
C THR A 102 -24.69 12.34 -34.41
N MET A 103 -25.21 13.53 -34.74
CA MET A 103 -25.68 14.50 -33.73
C MET A 103 -27.21 14.48 -33.64
N GLU A 104 -27.74 14.39 -32.43
CA GLU A 104 -29.18 14.39 -32.18
C GLU A 104 -29.82 15.73 -32.58
N ALA A 105 -31.05 15.66 -33.09
CA ALA A 105 -31.83 16.84 -33.43
C ALA A 105 -32.12 17.68 -32.17
N GLY A 106 -31.79 18.98 -32.21
CA GLY A 106 -31.86 19.89 -31.06
C GLY A 106 -30.55 20.01 -30.28
N PHE A 107 -29.53 19.23 -30.62
CA PHE A 107 -28.18 19.29 -30.05
C PHE A 107 -27.08 19.54 -31.09
N GLN A 108 -27.45 20.11 -32.25
CA GLN A 108 -26.47 20.49 -33.26
C GLN A 108 -25.60 21.65 -32.76
N THR A 109 -24.28 21.48 -32.89
CA THR A 109 -23.33 22.51 -32.54
C THR A 109 -23.17 23.50 -33.69
N VAL A 110 -23.21 24.79 -33.38
CA VAL A 110 -23.01 25.88 -34.34
C VAL A 110 -21.83 26.73 -33.90
N ARG A 111 -20.93 27.02 -34.86
CA ARG A 111 -19.88 28.03 -34.73
C ARG A 111 -20.30 29.27 -35.49
N LEU A 112 -20.40 30.39 -34.78
CA LEU A 112 -20.85 31.67 -35.27
C LEU A 112 -19.72 32.69 -35.16
N LEU A 113 -19.53 33.51 -36.17
CA LEU A 113 -18.70 34.71 -36.15
C LEU A 113 -19.61 35.92 -36.29
N THR A 114 -19.59 36.83 -35.31
CA THR A 114 -20.35 38.08 -35.40
C THR A 114 -19.62 39.09 -36.29
N VAL A 115 -20.35 40.08 -36.82
CA VAL A 115 -19.78 41.19 -37.61
C VAL A 115 -18.70 41.97 -36.85
N ASP A 116 -18.77 41.98 -35.52
CA ASP A 116 -17.77 42.59 -34.62
C ASP A 116 -16.54 41.70 -34.37
N GLY A 117 -16.43 40.55 -35.05
CA GLY A 117 -15.30 39.63 -34.95
C GLY A 117 -15.33 38.70 -33.73
N VAL A 118 -16.47 38.54 -33.04
CA VAL A 118 -16.59 37.64 -31.89
C VAL A 118 -16.98 36.24 -32.37
N SER A 119 -16.15 35.24 -32.07
CA SER A 119 -16.49 33.84 -32.33
C SER A 119 -17.24 33.25 -31.14
N LEU A 120 -18.43 32.69 -31.41
CA LEU A 120 -19.29 32.00 -30.45
C LEU A 120 -19.47 30.54 -30.89
N THR A 121 -19.44 29.61 -29.94
CA THR A 121 -19.74 28.19 -30.20
C THR A 121 -20.73 27.71 -29.16
N GLY A 122 -21.83 27.11 -29.60
CA GLY A 122 -22.89 26.64 -28.72
C GLY A 122 -23.89 25.75 -29.44
N ILE A 123 -24.86 25.23 -28.69
CA ILE A 123 -25.92 24.39 -29.23
C ILE A 123 -27.05 25.26 -29.78
N LEU A 124 -27.50 24.96 -31.00
CA LEU A 124 -28.62 25.65 -31.63
C LEU A 124 -29.94 25.30 -30.94
N ARG A 125 -30.65 26.32 -30.43
CA ARG A 125 -32.00 26.16 -29.85
C ARG A 125 -33.10 26.62 -30.77
N ALA A 126 -32.88 27.75 -31.43
CA ALA A 126 -33.81 28.30 -32.39
C ALA A 126 -33.03 29.04 -33.48
N GLU A 127 -33.51 28.90 -34.71
CA GLU A 127 -33.08 29.71 -35.86
C GLU A 127 -34.35 30.23 -36.53
N THR A 128 -34.53 31.54 -36.57
CA THR A 128 -35.57 32.23 -37.35
C THR A 128 -34.91 33.20 -38.33
N PRO A 129 -35.65 33.77 -39.30
CA PRO A 129 -35.09 34.78 -40.20
C PRO A 129 -34.50 36.01 -39.48
N GLU A 130 -34.96 36.30 -38.27
CA GLU A 130 -34.57 37.48 -37.48
C GLU A 130 -33.47 37.21 -36.46
N GLN A 131 -33.33 35.98 -35.93
CA GLN A 131 -32.41 35.69 -34.83
C GLN A 131 -31.97 34.22 -34.75
N VAL A 132 -30.82 34.02 -34.10
CA VAL A 132 -30.26 32.72 -33.71
C VAL A 132 -30.14 32.67 -32.19
N VAL A 133 -30.63 31.60 -31.56
CA VAL A 133 -30.52 31.38 -30.11
C VAL A 133 -29.57 30.21 -29.85
N LEU A 134 -28.49 30.48 -29.10
CA LEU A 134 -27.49 29.49 -28.73
C LEU A 134 -27.46 29.23 -27.22
N ALA A 135 -27.33 27.97 -26.83
CA ALA A 135 -26.87 27.60 -25.49
C ALA A 135 -25.35 27.47 -25.50
N ILE A 136 -24.65 28.37 -24.81
CA ILE A 136 -23.19 28.43 -24.80
C ILE A 136 -22.65 27.81 -23.51
N PRO A 137 -21.68 26.87 -23.57
CA PRO A 137 -21.08 26.28 -22.38
C PRO A 137 -20.56 27.31 -21.39
N GLY A 138 -20.91 27.15 -20.10
CA GLY A 138 -20.48 28.03 -19.02
C GLY A 138 -21.29 29.34 -18.86
N GLN A 139 -22.36 29.55 -19.64
CA GLN A 139 -23.26 30.69 -19.47
C GLN A 139 -24.52 30.30 -18.70
N ALA A 140 -25.01 31.23 -17.87
CA ALA A 140 -26.22 31.03 -17.06
C ALA A 140 -27.54 31.24 -17.83
N ALA A 141 -27.47 31.69 -19.09
CA ALA A 141 -28.62 31.96 -19.95
C ALA A 141 -28.28 31.65 -21.42
N THR A 142 -29.31 31.41 -22.24
CA THR A 142 -29.14 31.31 -23.70
C THR A 142 -28.80 32.68 -24.27
N LYS A 143 -28.05 32.69 -25.36
CA LYS A 143 -27.64 33.90 -26.06
C LYS A 143 -28.40 34.03 -27.36
N THR A 144 -29.21 35.06 -27.46
CA THR A 144 -29.90 35.47 -28.69
C THR A 144 -29.02 36.43 -29.47
N ILE A 145 -28.78 36.15 -30.74
CA ILE A 145 -28.02 36.97 -31.67
C ILE A 145 -28.93 37.34 -32.85
N ALA A 146 -29.05 38.62 -33.19
CA ALA A 146 -29.81 39.05 -34.36
C ALA A 146 -29.13 38.54 -35.64
N ARG A 147 -29.91 38.15 -36.66
CA ARG A 147 -29.35 37.55 -37.88
C ARG A 147 -28.43 38.52 -38.63
N ASP A 148 -28.72 39.82 -38.58
CA ASP A 148 -27.93 40.89 -39.19
C ASP A 148 -26.56 41.06 -38.53
N ASP A 149 -26.37 40.58 -37.28
CA ASP A 149 -25.11 40.64 -36.54
C ASP A 149 -24.20 39.43 -36.81
N ILE A 150 -24.60 38.50 -37.68
CA ILE A 150 -23.90 37.26 -37.98
C ILE A 150 -23.17 37.39 -39.32
N ASP A 151 -21.84 37.39 -39.28
CA ASP A 151 -20.99 37.44 -40.48
C ASP A 151 -20.84 36.04 -41.11
N ALA A 152 -20.61 35.01 -40.28
CA ALA A 152 -20.53 33.63 -40.75
C ALA A 152 -21.11 32.65 -39.73
N MET A 153 -21.74 31.59 -40.23
CA MET A 153 -22.27 30.50 -39.41
C MET A 153 -21.96 29.16 -40.08
N ALA A 154 -21.42 28.23 -39.30
CA ALA A 154 -21.12 26.88 -39.76
C ALA A 154 -21.54 25.85 -38.70
N THR A 155 -21.94 24.66 -39.16
CA THR A 155 -22.09 23.51 -38.29
C THR A 155 -20.72 23.12 -37.73
N GLY A 156 -20.64 22.96 -36.41
CA GLY A 156 -19.45 22.49 -35.71
C GLY A 156 -19.50 21.01 -35.40
N ASP A 157 -18.36 20.46 -35.00
CA ASP A 157 -18.26 19.14 -34.35
C ASP A 157 -19.07 19.11 -33.05
N SER A 158 -19.39 17.91 -32.56
CA SER A 158 -20.10 17.74 -31.29
C SER A 158 -19.41 18.46 -30.14
N LEU A 159 -20.18 19.01 -29.20
CA LEU A 159 -19.64 19.51 -27.93
C LEU A 159 -19.11 18.40 -27.02
N MET A 160 -19.56 17.14 -27.22
CA MET A 160 -18.95 15.99 -26.57
C MET A 160 -17.51 15.81 -27.11
N PRO A 161 -16.48 15.87 -26.26
CA PRO A 161 -15.09 15.89 -26.74
C PRO A 161 -14.70 14.61 -27.50
N GLN A 162 -14.02 14.76 -28.65
CA GLN A 162 -13.34 13.63 -29.29
C GLN A 162 -12.25 13.07 -28.37
N GLY A 163 -12.11 11.74 -28.32
CA GLY A 163 -11.16 11.07 -27.45
C GLY A 163 -11.49 11.12 -25.96
N LEU A 164 -12.77 11.32 -25.61
CA LEU A 164 -13.26 11.24 -24.23
C LEU A 164 -12.87 9.92 -23.55
N VAL A 165 -12.97 8.80 -24.27
CA VAL A 165 -12.61 7.48 -23.75
C VAL A 165 -11.14 7.38 -23.30
N ASN A 166 -10.25 8.21 -23.83
CA ASN A 166 -8.84 8.22 -23.40
C ASN A 166 -8.63 8.79 -21.99
N GLN A 167 -9.69 9.26 -21.34
CA GLN A 167 -9.68 9.69 -19.94
C GLN A 167 -10.04 8.56 -18.96
N LEU A 168 -10.52 7.43 -19.47
CA LEU A 168 -10.79 6.23 -18.69
C LEU A 168 -9.49 5.49 -18.37
N GLU A 169 -9.45 4.79 -17.24
CA GLU A 169 -8.27 4.03 -16.78
C GLU A 169 -7.98 2.84 -17.70
N ASP A 170 -9.02 2.11 -18.13
CA ASP A 170 -8.93 0.91 -18.95
C ASP A 170 -10.24 0.58 -19.70
N GLU A 171 -10.25 -0.54 -20.44
CA GLU A 171 -11.41 -1.05 -21.17
C GLU A 171 -12.60 -1.36 -20.23
N GLN A 172 -12.33 -1.77 -18.99
CA GLN A 172 -13.39 -2.15 -18.06
C GLN A 172 -14.22 -0.94 -17.65
N GLN A 173 -13.58 0.20 -17.36
CA GLN A 173 -14.31 1.45 -17.11
C GLN A 173 -15.17 1.88 -18.30
N PHE A 174 -14.75 1.60 -19.53
CA PHE A 174 -15.56 1.85 -20.73
C PHE A 174 -16.80 0.96 -20.77
N PHE A 175 -16.66 -0.34 -20.52
CA PHE A 175 -17.79 -1.26 -20.48
C PHE A 175 -18.78 -0.94 -19.34
N ASP A 176 -18.26 -0.58 -18.17
CA ASP A 176 -19.07 -0.13 -17.02
C ASP A 176 -19.88 1.12 -17.36
N LEU A 177 -19.24 2.13 -17.98
CA LEU A 177 -19.89 3.37 -18.42
C LEU A 177 -21.00 3.09 -19.45
N VAL A 178 -20.73 2.24 -20.44
CA VAL A 178 -21.73 1.86 -21.46
C VAL A 178 -22.91 1.14 -20.81
N ARG A 179 -22.67 0.15 -19.94
CA ARG A 179 -23.74 -0.57 -19.21
C ARG A 179 -24.61 0.42 -18.45
N PHE A 180 -24.00 1.33 -17.71
CA PHE A 180 -24.72 2.35 -16.94
C PHE A 180 -25.61 3.24 -17.81
N VAL A 181 -25.10 3.75 -18.95
CA VAL A 181 -25.88 4.62 -19.84
C VAL A 181 -27.06 3.86 -20.47
N VAL A 182 -26.88 2.58 -20.80
CA VAL A 182 -27.95 1.71 -21.30
C VAL A 182 -29.02 1.48 -20.22
N GLU A 183 -28.61 1.14 -19.00
CA GLU A 183 -29.52 0.91 -17.88
C GLU A 183 -30.33 2.18 -17.56
N LEU A 184 -29.65 3.32 -17.44
CA LEU A 184 -30.26 4.63 -17.20
C LEU A 184 -31.32 4.97 -18.26
N GLY A 185 -31.00 4.72 -19.53
CA GLY A 185 -31.90 5.00 -20.65
C GLY A 185 -33.06 4.02 -20.81
N SER A 186 -32.95 2.82 -20.22
CA SER A 186 -33.96 1.77 -20.28
C SER A 186 -34.95 1.85 -19.11
N GLU A 187 -34.46 2.13 -17.89
CA GLU A 187 -35.29 2.22 -16.68
C GLU A 187 -35.97 3.58 -16.52
N GLY A 188 -35.36 4.66 -17.01
CA GLY A 188 -35.89 6.02 -16.91
C GLY A 188 -35.55 6.76 -15.61
N GLU A 189 -36.17 7.94 -15.43
CA GLU A 189 -35.89 8.87 -14.31
C GLU A 189 -36.15 8.31 -12.91
N THR A 190 -36.95 7.24 -12.78
CA THR A 190 -37.29 6.60 -11.50
C THR A 190 -36.63 5.24 -11.33
N GLY A 191 -35.68 4.89 -12.19
CA GLY A 191 -34.95 3.63 -12.16
C GLY A 191 -33.85 3.57 -11.10
N SER A 192 -33.36 2.35 -10.83
CA SER A 192 -32.23 2.09 -9.94
C SER A 192 -30.96 2.81 -10.40
N ALA A 193 -30.73 2.89 -11.72
CA ALA A 193 -29.61 3.62 -12.30
C ALA A 193 -29.71 5.15 -12.06
N ALA A 194 -30.91 5.73 -12.07
CA ALA A 194 -31.13 7.15 -11.81
C ALA A 194 -30.95 7.51 -10.32
N GLU A 195 -31.44 6.66 -9.42
CA GLU A 195 -31.18 6.78 -7.98
C GLU A 195 -29.68 6.70 -7.69
N ARG A 196 -29.00 5.71 -8.29
CA ARG A 196 -27.56 5.53 -8.11
C ARG A 196 -26.73 6.67 -8.68
N LEU A 197 -27.15 7.28 -9.80
CA LEU A 197 -26.52 8.50 -10.31
C LEU A 197 -26.63 9.64 -9.30
N THR A 198 -27.78 9.78 -8.66
CA THR A 198 -28.01 10.80 -7.63
C THR A 198 -27.12 10.56 -6.42
N ASP A 199 -26.97 9.31 -5.99
CA ASP A 199 -26.08 8.95 -4.88
C ASP A 199 -24.60 9.03 -5.23
N ALA A 200 -24.21 8.63 -6.44
CA ALA A 200 -22.86 8.81 -6.94
C ALA A 200 -22.51 10.30 -7.06
N ALA A 201 -23.44 11.14 -7.51
CA ALA A 201 -23.27 12.60 -7.52
C ALA A 201 -23.13 13.16 -6.09
N LYS A 202 -23.88 12.65 -5.10
CA LYS A 202 -23.68 13.01 -3.68
C LYS A 202 -22.34 12.53 -3.11
N LEU A 203 -21.84 11.38 -3.57
CA LEU A 203 -20.52 10.83 -3.17
C LEU A 203 -19.36 11.59 -3.83
N VAL A 204 -19.59 12.19 -5.01
CA VAL A 204 -18.62 13.05 -5.71
C VAL A 204 -18.70 14.50 -5.22
N ASP A 205 -19.85 14.94 -4.68
CA ASP A 205 -19.98 16.17 -3.92
C ASP A 205 -19.33 16.01 -2.54
N PHE A 206 -18.00 16.09 -2.51
CA PHE A 206 -17.32 16.48 -1.28
C PHE A 206 -17.85 17.86 -0.88
N VAL A 207 -18.69 17.90 0.16
CA VAL A 207 -19.19 19.16 0.71
C VAL A 207 -18.00 19.92 1.26
N LEU A 208 -17.60 20.97 0.56
CA LEU A 208 -16.56 21.86 1.04
C LEU A 208 -16.98 22.45 2.38
N PRO A 209 -16.05 22.57 3.34
CA PRO A 209 -16.34 23.23 4.61
C PRO A 209 -16.94 24.61 4.38
N GLU A 210 -17.89 25.00 5.21
CA GLU A 210 -18.64 26.26 5.06
C GLU A 210 -17.72 27.50 4.94
N TYR A 211 -16.53 27.45 5.57
CA TYR A 211 -15.55 28.51 5.52
C TYR A 211 -15.02 28.79 4.11
N GLU A 212 -15.01 27.82 3.18
CA GLU A 212 -14.47 28.00 1.82
C GLU A 212 -15.23 29.10 1.05
N ASN A 213 -16.52 29.27 1.33
CA ASN A 213 -17.35 30.33 0.73
C ASN A 213 -17.19 31.70 1.42
N LYS A 214 -16.47 31.76 2.55
CA LYS A 214 -16.29 32.97 3.40
C LYS A 214 -14.83 33.40 3.51
N LEU A 215 -13.94 32.85 2.67
CA LEU A 215 -12.51 33.09 2.75
C LEU A 215 -12.11 34.52 2.37
N ASP A 216 -11.27 35.13 3.21
CA ASP A 216 -10.59 36.38 2.89
C ASP A 216 -9.36 36.12 1.99
N HIS A 217 -9.64 35.90 0.70
CA HIS A 217 -8.61 35.66 -0.33
C HIS A 217 -7.55 36.78 -0.39
N ARG A 218 -7.97 38.04 -0.16
CA ARG A 218 -7.09 39.22 -0.16
C ARG A 218 -6.05 39.12 0.95
N ALA A 219 -6.43 38.65 2.13
CA ALA A 219 -5.53 38.61 3.27
C ALA A 219 -4.44 37.52 3.15
N PHE A 220 -4.66 36.47 2.36
CA PHE A 220 -3.61 35.50 2.03
C PHE A 220 -2.56 36.09 1.09
N LEU A 221 -3.01 36.75 0.02
CA LEU A 221 -2.12 37.32 -1.01
C LEU A 221 -1.27 38.48 -0.47
N THR A 222 -1.85 39.31 0.39
CA THR A 222 -1.14 40.46 1.00
C THR A 222 -0.10 40.05 2.05
N GLN A 223 -0.08 38.78 2.46
CA GLN A 223 0.86 38.25 3.45
C GLN A 223 1.99 37.41 2.83
N TRP A 224 2.03 37.28 1.51
CA TRP A 224 3.10 36.58 0.83
C TRP A 224 4.47 37.18 1.16
N ASN A 225 5.36 36.30 1.63
CA ASN A 225 6.70 36.62 2.12
C ASN A 225 7.63 35.40 1.93
N LYS A 226 8.90 35.53 2.35
CA LYS A 226 9.89 34.44 2.23
C LYS A 226 9.48 33.12 2.89
N GLN A 227 8.76 33.16 4.02
CA GLN A 227 8.31 31.96 4.73
C GLN A 227 7.21 31.24 3.93
N SER A 228 6.20 31.97 3.44
CA SER A 228 5.17 31.38 2.57
C SER A 228 5.76 30.78 1.29
N LEU A 229 6.79 31.41 0.72
CA LEU A 229 7.51 30.88 -0.44
C LEU A 229 8.23 29.56 -0.13
N GLN A 230 8.88 29.48 1.03
CA GLN A 230 9.58 28.27 1.48
C GLN A 230 8.59 27.13 1.77
N HIS A 231 7.48 27.42 2.46
CA HIS A 231 6.43 26.43 2.73
C HIS A 231 5.81 25.91 1.43
N GLY A 232 5.49 26.81 0.50
CA GLY A 232 4.98 26.45 -0.82
C GLY A 232 5.93 25.55 -1.60
N GLY A 233 7.24 25.81 -1.54
CA GLY A 233 8.26 24.97 -2.16
C GLY A 233 8.34 23.56 -1.55
N GLN A 234 8.17 23.44 -0.23
CA GLN A 234 8.13 22.13 0.44
C GLN A 234 6.90 21.33 0.03
N ILE A 235 5.72 21.97 -0.02
CA ILE A 235 4.48 21.34 -0.47
C ILE A 235 4.61 20.90 -1.94
N TYR A 236 5.12 21.77 -2.81
CA TYR A 236 5.34 21.45 -4.22
C TYR A 236 6.26 20.23 -4.39
N ALA A 237 7.38 20.20 -3.68
CA ALA A 237 8.35 19.11 -3.74
C ALA A 237 7.82 17.79 -3.16
N GLY A 238 6.92 17.84 -2.17
CA GLY A 238 6.33 16.65 -1.56
C GLY A 238 5.16 16.06 -2.34
N LEU A 239 4.39 16.91 -3.03
CA LEU A 239 3.07 16.53 -3.56
C LEU A 239 2.89 16.84 -5.05
N CYS A 240 3.26 18.03 -5.51
CA CYS A 240 2.91 18.50 -6.86
C CYS A 240 3.95 18.11 -7.93
N VAL A 241 5.23 18.02 -7.53
CA VAL A 241 6.36 17.83 -8.45
C VAL A 241 6.30 16.51 -9.23
N ASN A 242 5.73 15.46 -8.64
CA ASN A 242 5.61 14.16 -9.29
C ASN A 242 4.78 14.29 -10.58
N CYS A 243 3.67 15.02 -10.53
CA CYS A 243 2.79 15.18 -11.68
C CYS A 243 3.24 16.30 -12.62
N HIS A 244 3.64 17.46 -12.09
CA HIS A 244 3.91 18.66 -12.88
C HIS A 244 5.37 18.85 -13.29
N GLY A 245 6.29 18.06 -12.71
CA GLY A 245 7.72 18.13 -12.98
C GLY A 245 8.39 19.36 -12.37
N THR A 246 9.62 19.60 -12.80
CA THR A 246 10.39 20.82 -12.54
C THR A 246 10.67 21.55 -13.86
N HIS A 247 11.46 22.61 -13.83
CA HIS A 247 11.93 23.27 -15.05
C HIS A 247 12.70 22.28 -15.96
N ASP A 248 13.53 21.42 -15.36
CA ASP A 248 14.47 20.57 -16.10
C ASP A 248 13.98 19.13 -16.31
N LYS A 249 12.97 18.68 -15.56
CA LYS A 249 12.46 17.32 -15.61
C LYS A 249 10.95 17.31 -15.78
N PRO A 250 10.41 16.62 -16.80
CA PRO A 250 8.97 16.47 -16.93
C PRO A 250 8.42 15.64 -15.76
N GLY A 251 7.18 15.92 -15.39
CA GLY A 251 6.45 15.11 -14.42
C GLY A 251 6.04 13.76 -15.03
N SER A 252 5.60 12.84 -14.17
CA SER A 252 5.18 11.49 -14.53
C SER A 252 3.85 11.43 -15.29
N LEU A 253 3.07 12.52 -15.29
CA LEU A 253 1.79 12.60 -16.00
C LEU A 253 1.96 13.39 -17.31
N PRO A 254 1.86 12.73 -18.49
CA PRO A 254 2.09 13.38 -19.79
C PRO A 254 1.19 14.59 -20.07
N ASN A 255 -0.02 14.62 -19.48
CA ASN A 255 -1.02 15.65 -19.70
C ASN A 255 -1.08 16.70 -18.58
N ALA A 256 -0.23 16.60 -17.55
CA ALA A 256 -0.16 17.60 -16.48
C ALA A 256 0.50 18.88 -16.98
N LEU A 257 0.05 20.03 -16.47
CA LEU A 257 0.56 21.33 -16.89
C LEU A 257 2.01 21.51 -16.39
N ALA A 258 2.98 21.57 -17.30
CA ALA A 258 4.34 21.99 -16.99
C ALA A 258 4.35 23.51 -16.74
N PHE A 259 4.42 23.95 -15.48
CA PHE A 259 4.25 25.37 -15.14
C PHE A 259 5.28 26.29 -15.80
N ALA A 260 6.50 25.81 -16.03
CA ALA A 260 7.58 26.57 -16.65
C ALA A 260 7.32 26.95 -18.13
N SER A 261 6.40 26.28 -18.83
CA SER A 261 6.22 26.48 -20.29
C SER A 261 4.78 26.31 -20.80
N GLY A 262 3.90 25.68 -20.03
CA GLY A 262 2.54 25.35 -20.43
C GLY A 262 1.54 26.50 -20.27
N LYS A 263 0.43 26.43 -21.01
CA LYS A 263 -0.66 27.41 -20.96
C LYS A 263 -1.78 26.95 -20.01
N PHE A 264 -2.17 27.79 -19.05
CA PHE A 264 -3.28 27.51 -18.15
C PHE A 264 -4.61 27.51 -18.91
N LYS A 265 -5.45 26.50 -18.66
CA LYS A 265 -6.77 26.35 -19.28
C LYS A 265 -7.93 26.74 -18.35
N ASN A 266 -7.66 26.89 -17.04
CA ASN A 266 -8.62 27.25 -16.01
C ASN A 266 -8.24 28.53 -15.26
N GLY A 267 -7.58 29.48 -15.95
CA GLY A 267 -7.04 30.70 -15.36
C GLY A 267 -5.67 30.52 -14.70
N ALA A 268 -4.81 31.54 -14.82
CA ALA A 268 -3.45 31.56 -14.27
C ALA A 268 -3.29 32.53 -13.08
N ASP A 269 -4.34 33.28 -12.74
CA ASP A 269 -4.35 34.15 -11.57
C ASP A 269 -4.49 33.35 -10.26
N PRO A 270 -4.07 33.91 -9.11
CA PRO A 270 -4.07 33.17 -7.84
C PRO A 270 -5.42 32.59 -7.41
N LEU A 271 -6.53 33.29 -7.63
CA LEU A 271 -7.87 32.81 -7.27
C LEU A 271 -8.30 31.63 -8.15
N SER A 272 -8.05 31.72 -9.46
CA SER A 272 -8.35 30.61 -10.38
C SER A 272 -7.49 29.37 -10.10
N MET A 273 -6.20 29.57 -9.77
CA MET A 273 -5.34 28.49 -9.28
C MET A 273 -5.85 27.89 -7.97
N TYR A 274 -6.29 28.72 -7.02
CA TYR A 274 -6.89 28.27 -5.76
C TYR A 274 -8.12 27.39 -6.01
N ARG A 275 -9.04 27.86 -6.88
CA ARG A 275 -10.25 27.10 -7.24
C ARG A 275 -9.91 25.76 -7.87
N THR A 276 -8.91 25.73 -8.75
CA THR A 276 -8.40 24.50 -9.38
C THR A 276 -7.86 23.51 -8.34
N ILE A 277 -7.11 23.99 -7.34
CA ILE A 277 -6.59 23.13 -6.25
C ILE A 277 -7.73 22.65 -5.34
N THR A 278 -8.74 23.49 -5.09
CA THR A 278 -9.85 23.18 -4.17
C THR A 278 -10.92 22.26 -4.76
N HIS A 279 -11.22 22.40 -6.06
CA HIS A 279 -12.32 21.66 -6.72
C HIS A 279 -11.81 20.64 -7.73
N GLY A 280 -10.50 20.57 -7.94
CA GLY A 280 -9.92 19.81 -9.05
C GLY A 280 -10.16 20.47 -10.40
N TYR A 281 -9.51 19.93 -11.43
CA TYR A 281 -9.72 20.31 -12.83
C TYR A 281 -9.15 19.24 -13.77
N ARG A 282 -10.00 18.68 -14.65
CA ARG A 282 -9.64 17.56 -15.53
C ARG A 282 -9.09 16.37 -14.71
N MET A 283 -7.86 15.94 -15.00
CA MET A 283 -7.17 14.85 -14.30
C MET A 283 -6.60 15.25 -12.94
N MET A 284 -6.63 16.54 -12.57
CA MET A 284 -6.17 16.98 -11.26
C MET A 284 -7.30 16.80 -10.24
N LEU A 285 -7.14 15.84 -9.34
CA LEU A 285 -8.05 15.67 -8.21
C LEU A 285 -7.96 16.89 -7.26
N PRO A 286 -9.06 17.26 -6.59
CA PRO A 286 -9.03 18.23 -5.51
C PRO A 286 -7.97 17.89 -4.45
N GLN A 287 -7.30 18.90 -3.89
CA GLN A 287 -6.28 18.72 -2.85
C GLN A 287 -6.86 19.08 -1.47
N HIS A 288 -7.80 18.26 -0.99
CA HIS A 288 -8.52 18.50 0.28
C HIS A 288 -7.64 18.42 1.52
N GLN A 289 -6.50 17.73 1.42
CA GLN A 289 -5.51 17.62 2.49
C GLN A 289 -4.75 18.94 2.77
N LEU A 290 -4.87 19.94 1.90
CA LEU A 290 -4.23 21.25 2.08
C LEU A 290 -5.20 22.26 2.69
N THR A 291 -4.77 23.00 3.72
CA THR A 291 -5.52 24.15 4.24
C THR A 291 -5.52 25.32 3.24
N PRO A 292 -6.45 26.30 3.34
CA PRO A 292 -6.47 27.46 2.46
C PRO A 292 -5.12 28.20 2.38
N GLN A 293 -4.45 28.39 3.51
CA GLN A 293 -3.12 29.00 3.56
C GLN A 293 -2.07 28.16 2.81
N GLN A 294 -2.06 26.83 2.99
CA GLN A 294 -1.12 25.94 2.29
C GLN A 294 -1.32 25.96 0.77
N LYS A 295 -2.57 26.04 0.30
CA LYS A 295 -2.90 26.22 -1.13
C LYS A 295 -2.32 27.54 -1.65
N TYR A 296 -2.48 28.64 -0.91
CA TYR A 296 -1.90 29.93 -1.30
C TYR A 296 -0.36 29.97 -1.23
N ASP A 297 0.25 29.24 -0.30
CA ASP A 297 1.70 29.12 -0.20
C ASP A 297 2.26 28.39 -1.44
N VAL A 298 1.66 27.26 -1.87
CA VAL A 298 2.12 26.56 -3.09
C VAL A 298 1.87 27.38 -4.35
N ILE A 299 0.77 28.15 -4.41
CA ILE A 299 0.51 29.10 -5.51
C ILE A 299 1.60 30.18 -5.55
N HIS A 300 2.00 30.73 -4.39
CA HIS A 300 3.10 31.70 -4.31
C HIS A 300 4.39 31.11 -4.88
N TYR A 301 4.73 29.89 -4.49
CA TYR A 301 5.90 29.19 -5.01
C TYR A 301 5.83 28.94 -6.51
N ILE A 302 4.71 28.42 -7.04
CA ILE A 302 4.57 28.18 -8.48
C ILE A 302 4.80 29.46 -9.27
N ARG A 303 4.22 30.56 -8.79
CA ARG A 303 4.29 31.87 -9.45
C ARG A 303 5.70 32.44 -9.46
N GLU A 304 6.39 32.42 -8.33
CA GLU A 304 7.74 33.00 -8.21
C GLU A 304 8.83 32.07 -8.77
N ALA A 305 8.71 30.76 -8.63
CA ALA A 305 9.72 29.80 -9.07
C ALA A 305 9.60 29.39 -10.55
N TYR A 306 8.39 29.41 -11.13
CA TYR A 306 8.17 28.97 -12.51
C TYR A 306 7.61 30.08 -13.40
N LEU A 307 6.48 30.70 -13.02
CA LEU A 307 5.78 31.60 -13.95
C LEU A 307 6.57 32.88 -14.22
N LYS A 308 6.98 33.57 -13.17
CA LYS A 308 7.69 34.85 -13.28
C LYS A 308 9.03 34.72 -14.03
N PRO A 309 9.91 33.73 -13.74
CA PRO A 309 11.19 33.59 -14.45
C PRO A 309 11.08 32.89 -15.82
N HIS A 310 10.12 31.98 -16.03
CA HIS A 310 10.15 31.08 -17.20
C HIS A 310 8.88 31.11 -18.06
N ASN A 311 7.74 31.56 -17.52
CA ASN A 311 6.45 31.57 -18.21
C ASN A 311 5.69 32.88 -17.98
N SER A 312 6.34 34.01 -18.23
CA SER A 312 5.83 35.35 -17.91
C SER A 312 4.51 35.68 -18.62
N SER A 313 4.24 35.05 -19.77
CA SER A 313 2.96 35.17 -20.49
C SER A 313 1.75 34.66 -19.71
N GLN A 314 1.97 33.84 -18.68
CA GLN A 314 0.94 33.31 -17.79
C GLN A 314 1.02 33.92 -16.39
N PHE A 315 1.93 34.87 -16.15
CA PHE A 315 2.06 35.55 -14.86
C PHE A 315 1.11 36.75 -14.77
N VAL A 316 0.03 36.60 -14.00
CA VAL A 316 -0.91 37.70 -13.70
C VAL A 316 -0.43 38.44 -12.45
N PRO A 317 -0.14 39.76 -12.48
CA PRO A 317 0.29 40.51 -11.30
C PRO A 317 -0.82 40.60 -10.23
N VAL A 318 -0.43 40.66 -8.96
CA VAL A 318 -1.34 40.91 -7.83
C VAL A 318 -1.20 42.38 -7.44
N ASP A 319 -1.93 43.24 -8.14
CA ASP A 319 -1.97 44.68 -7.91
C ASP A 319 -3.23 45.10 -7.13
N ALA A 320 -3.40 46.41 -6.91
CA ALA A 320 -4.52 46.94 -6.15
C ALA A 320 -5.87 46.61 -6.79
N ASP A 321 -5.94 46.59 -8.13
CA ASP A 321 -7.16 46.31 -8.90
C ASP A 321 -7.52 44.83 -8.81
N TYR A 322 -6.54 43.93 -8.95
CA TYR A 322 -6.75 42.50 -8.72
C TYR A 322 -7.22 42.22 -7.29
N LEU A 323 -6.57 42.81 -6.28
CA LEU A 323 -6.97 42.65 -4.87
C LEU A 323 -8.37 43.21 -4.58
N ALA A 324 -8.84 44.22 -5.32
CA ALA A 324 -10.19 44.75 -5.21
C ALA A 324 -11.23 43.88 -5.93
N SER A 325 -10.81 43.09 -6.93
CA SER A 325 -11.68 42.16 -7.68
C SER A 325 -11.98 40.84 -6.95
N LEU A 326 -11.25 40.54 -5.87
CA LEU A 326 -11.41 39.28 -5.13
C LEU A 326 -12.73 39.22 -4.36
N PRO A 327 -13.32 38.01 -4.19
CA PRO A 327 -14.48 37.82 -3.33
C PRO A 327 -14.20 38.34 -1.91
N GLN A 328 -15.19 39.03 -1.33
CA GLN A 328 -15.11 39.47 0.05
C GLN A 328 -15.35 38.28 1.00
N GLY A 329 -14.50 38.16 2.01
CA GLY A 329 -14.62 37.15 3.05
C GLY A 329 -14.00 37.63 4.36
N THR A 330 -14.27 36.89 5.44
CA THR A 330 -13.84 37.23 6.81
C THR A 330 -13.06 36.10 7.47
N GLU A 331 -13.03 34.91 6.86
CA GLU A 331 -12.45 33.71 7.45
C GLU A 331 -11.13 33.32 6.76
N ARG A 332 -10.33 32.52 7.45
CA ARG A 332 -9.08 31.94 6.93
C ARG A 332 -9.08 30.43 6.86
N GLY A 333 -10.16 29.78 7.28
CA GLY A 333 -10.17 28.34 7.52
C GLY A 333 -9.23 27.93 8.66
N PRO A 334 -8.96 26.62 8.80
CA PRO A 334 -8.10 26.10 9.85
C PRO A 334 -6.64 26.56 9.67
N ALA A 335 -5.95 26.82 10.78
CA ALA A 335 -4.53 27.11 10.76
C ALA A 335 -3.76 25.92 10.14
N PRO A 336 -2.69 26.17 9.36
CA PRO A 336 -1.80 25.10 8.90
C PRO A 336 -1.29 24.32 10.11
N SER A 337 -1.75 23.08 10.27
CA SER A 337 -1.09 22.13 11.17
C SER A 337 -0.10 21.35 10.31
N ARG A 338 1.16 21.31 10.75
CA ARG A 338 2.13 20.39 10.18
C ARG A 338 1.96 19.06 10.93
N SER A 339 0.78 18.45 10.84
CA SER A 339 0.67 17.09 11.32
C SER A 339 1.43 16.21 10.34
N VAL A 340 2.42 15.52 10.88
CA VAL A 340 3.24 14.56 10.17
C VAL A 340 2.96 13.24 10.88
N PRO A 341 1.95 12.46 10.41
CA PRO A 341 1.32 11.42 11.22
C PRO A 341 2.30 10.43 11.83
N TRP A 342 3.37 10.10 11.10
CA TRP A 342 4.41 9.20 11.59
C TRP A 342 5.33 9.82 12.66
N SER A 343 5.63 11.12 12.62
CA SER A 343 6.43 11.77 13.68
C SER A 343 5.60 12.22 14.87
N ASP A 344 4.29 12.36 14.67
CA ASP A 344 3.35 12.73 15.74
C ASP A 344 2.91 11.55 16.60
N MET A 345 3.03 10.33 16.05
CA MET A 345 2.71 9.08 16.73
C MET A 345 3.64 8.83 17.93
N ASP A 346 3.04 8.42 19.04
CA ASP A 346 3.74 7.94 20.23
C ASP A 346 3.94 6.42 20.09
N TYR A 347 5.17 6.02 19.76
CA TYR A 347 5.56 4.59 19.61
C TYR A 347 5.92 3.93 20.96
N GLY A 348 5.76 4.61 22.09
CA GLY A 348 6.29 4.16 23.38
C GLY A 348 7.78 4.48 23.53
N PRO A 349 8.47 3.88 24.53
CA PRO A 349 9.86 4.25 24.86
C PRO A 349 10.90 3.80 23.82
N PHE A 350 10.52 2.91 22.91
CA PHE A 350 11.38 2.41 21.85
C PHE A 350 10.67 2.31 20.49
N LEU A 351 11.44 2.27 19.42
CA LEU A 351 11.00 1.86 18.09
C LEU A 351 12.06 0.95 17.47
N ILE A 352 11.63 -0.21 16.98
CA ILE A 352 12.49 -1.14 16.25
C ILE A 352 12.38 -0.85 14.76
N SER A 353 13.53 -0.64 14.11
CA SER A 353 13.62 -0.37 12.67
C SER A 353 15.06 -0.57 12.16
N THR A 354 15.26 -0.33 10.86
CA THR A 354 16.59 -0.13 10.28
C THR A 354 17.01 1.32 10.43
N TYR A 355 18.21 1.56 10.98
CA TYR A 355 18.74 2.91 11.20
C TYR A 355 20.16 3.06 10.65
N GLU A 356 20.42 4.10 9.85
CA GLU A 356 21.77 4.57 9.54
C GLU A 356 22.24 5.53 10.64
N MET A 357 23.33 5.19 11.32
CA MET A 357 24.02 6.07 12.27
C MET A 357 24.86 7.06 11.47
N LYS A 358 24.43 8.32 11.42
CA LYS A 358 25.05 9.37 10.60
C LYS A 358 25.01 10.74 11.30
N SER A 359 26.10 11.50 11.22
CA SER A 359 26.13 12.91 11.64
C SER A 359 25.68 13.84 10.50
N ASP A 360 24.96 14.91 10.85
CA ASP A 360 24.56 15.96 9.90
C ASP A 360 25.69 16.96 9.60
N ASP A 361 26.76 17.02 10.42
CA ASP A 361 27.86 17.97 10.24
C ASP A 361 28.84 17.51 9.14
N ARG A 362 29.17 18.43 8.22
CA ARG A 362 30.18 18.18 7.17
C ARG A 362 31.61 18.30 7.69
N ALA A 363 31.84 19.00 8.80
CA ALA A 363 33.16 19.31 9.33
C ALA A 363 33.80 18.17 10.14
N THR A 364 32.98 17.25 10.66
CA THR A 364 33.41 16.10 11.48
C THR A 364 33.75 14.86 10.67
N ARG A 365 33.76 14.97 9.33
CA ARG A 365 33.85 13.82 8.42
C ARG A 365 35.22 13.12 8.46
N SER A 366 35.25 11.84 8.85
CA SER A 366 36.45 11.00 8.83
C SER A 366 36.51 10.11 7.57
N LYS A 367 37.69 9.53 7.26
CA LYS A 367 37.82 8.50 6.19
C LYS A 367 37.06 7.19 6.50
N ARG A 368 36.59 6.96 7.73
CA ARG A 368 35.75 5.81 8.08
C ARG A 368 34.26 6.06 7.81
N ASP A 369 33.84 7.31 7.61
CA ASP A 369 32.45 7.69 7.31
C ASP A 369 31.99 7.28 5.89
N PHE A 370 32.88 6.66 5.11
CA PHE A 370 32.57 6.12 3.79
C PHE A 370 31.99 4.69 3.84
N LEU A 371 31.99 4.03 5.01
CA LEU A 371 31.25 2.79 5.22
C LEU A 371 29.95 3.09 5.98
N PRO A 372 28.78 2.71 5.47
CA PRO A 372 27.52 2.97 6.14
C PRO A 372 27.44 2.17 7.45
N ASN A 373 27.28 2.88 8.58
CA ASN A 373 27.01 2.26 9.87
C ASN A 373 25.50 2.05 10.02
N ILE A 374 25.01 0.88 9.61
CA ILE A 374 23.59 0.54 9.64
C ILE A 374 23.34 -0.49 10.74
N ALA A 375 22.38 -0.21 11.62
CA ALA A 375 21.74 -1.19 12.47
C ALA A 375 20.51 -1.74 11.72
N HIS A 376 20.61 -2.95 11.16
CA HIS A 376 19.54 -3.53 10.35
C HIS A 376 18.31 -3.86 11.18
N LYS A 377 18.54 -4.33 12.40
CA LYS A 377 17.52 -4.57 13.42
C LYS A 377 17.83 -3.76 14.67
N GLY A 378 17.73 -2.44 14.54
CA GLY A 378 18.03 -1.52 15.62
C GLY A 378 16.82 -1.30 16.52
N ILE A 379 17.02 -1.39 17.82
CA ILE A 379 16.10 -0.98 18.88
C ILE A 379 16.54 0.42 19.32
N ALA A 380 15.86 1.44 18.80
CA ALA A 380 16.12 2.82 19.20
C ALA A 380 15.33 3.15 20.47
N VAL A 381 16.01 3.63 21.51
CA VAL A 381 15.43 3.90 22.84
C VAL A 381 15.61 5.37 23.19
N ARG A 382 14.56 6.01 23.70
CA ARG A 382 14.62 7.36 24.28
C ARG A 382 15.17 7.30 25.70
N LEU A 383 16.11 8.19 26.02
CA LEU A 383 16.83 8.19 27.30
C LEU A 383 16.46 9.36 28.22
N ASP A 384 15.88 10.43 27.67
CA ASP A 384 15.38 11.57 28.44
C ASP A 384 13.91 11.39 28.87
N PRO A 385 13.51 11.92 30.04
CA PRO A 385 12.13 11.85 30.50
C PRO A 385 11.21 12.76 29.67
N GLY A 386 9.96 12.33 29.46
CA GLY A 386 8.90 13.17 28.90
C GLY A 386 7.80 12.39 28.22
N GLN A 387 6.74 13.10 27.81
CA GLN A 387 5.60 12.50 27.11
C GLN A 387 5.87 12.31 25.61
N GLY A 388 5.05 11.48 24.94
CA GLY A 388 5.06 11.29 23.49
C GLY A 388 6.04 10.24 22.97
N GLY A 389 6.63 9.44 23.86
CA GLY A 389 7.49 8.31 23.49
C GLY A 389 8.77 8.71 22.76
N VAL A 390 9.35 7.77 22.02
CA VAL A 390 10.66 7.88 21.37
C VAL A 390 10.72 8.98 20.31
N SER A 391 9.61 9.28 19.64
CA SER A 391 9.52 10.30 18.59
C SER A 391 9.66 11.74 19.12
N ARG A 392 9.48 11.95 20.43
CA ARG A 392 9.52 13.26 21.12
C ARG A 392 10.69 13.43 22.09
N GLY A 393 11.65 12.52 22.08
CA GLY A 393 12.86 12.62 22.89
C GLY A 393 13.80 13.74 22.46
N SER A 394 14.93 13.82 23.17
CA SER A 394 16.10 14.63 22.81
C SER A 394 17.41 13.85 22.91
N TYR A 395 17.42 12.67 23.55
CA TYR A 395 18.58 11.79 23.69
C TYR A 395 18.18 10.35 23.37
N TRP A 396 18.96 9.71 22.49
CA TRP A 396 18.66 8.36 22.03
C TRP A 396 19.90 7.49 21.91
N THR A 397 19.66 6.18 21.98
CA THR A 397 20.64 5.17 21.59
C THR A 397 19.97 4.10 20.73
N ALA A 398 20.74 3.43 19.87
CA ALA A 398 20.27 2.30 19.08
C ALA A 398 21.08 1.03 19.42
N PHE A 399 20.39 -0.01 19.88
CA PHE A 399 20.95 -1.35 20.12
C PHE A 399 20.65 -2.26 18.94
N ASP A 400 21.65 -2.95 18.38
CA ASP A 400 21.47 -3.85 17.22
C ASP A 400 21.53 -5.31 17.66
N HIS A 401 20.39 -6.01 17.60
CA HIS A 401 20.29 -7.36 18.16
C HIS A 401 20.84 -8.47 17.26
N ASP A 402 21.25 -8.18 16.02
CA ASP A 402 22.03 -9.15 15.21
C ASP A 402 23.48 -9.27 15.73
N THR A 403 23.99 -8.22 16.40
CA THR A 403 25.40 -8.11 16.84
C THR A 403 25.59 -7.85 18.32
N MET A 404 24.50 -7.61 19.08
CA MET A 404 24.51 -7.16 20.48
C MET A 404 25.41 -5.94 20.74
N ARG A 405 25.52 -5.05 19.75
CA ARG A 405 26.28 -3.80 19.88
C ARG A 405 25.33 -2.65 20.14
N VAL A 406 25.83 -1.63 20.84
CA VAL A 406 25.27 -0.29 20.78
C VAL A 406 25.78 0.36 19.49
N ALA A 407 24.91 0.46 18.48
CA ALA A 407 25.27 0.96 17.16
C ALA A 407 25.64 2.46 17.18
N GLY A 408 25.01 3.23 18.07
CA GLY A 408 25.35 4.63 18.30
C GLY A 408 24.46 5.31 19.35
N ALA A 409 24.84 6.54 19.70
CA ALA A 409 24.08 7.43 20.56
C ALA A 409 24.11 8.86 20.00
N TRP A 410 22.96 9.53 20.03
CA TRP A 410 22.82 10.88 19.48
C TRP A 410 21.82 11.72 20.28
N HIS A 411 21.96 13.03 20.18
CA HIS A 411 21.02 13.98 20.76
C HIS A 411 20.68 15.10 19.78
N GLY A 412 19.56 15.77 20.00
CA GLY A 412 19.16 16.89 19.15
C GLY A 412 17.65 17.11 19.10
N ARG A 413 17.23 18.00 18.20
CA ARG A 413 15.82 18.26 17.95
C ARG A 413 15.29 17.32 16.88
N GLY A 414 14.45 16.37 17.30
CA GLY A 414 13.85 15.38 16.42
C GLY A 414 14.62 14.07 16.44
N PHE A 415 13.89 12.97 16.37
CA PHE A 415 14.41 11.62 16.56
C PHE A 415 15.25 11.12 15.36
N ILE A 416 14.65 11.12 14.18
CA ILE A 416 15.21 10.67 12.90
C ILE A 416 14.67 11.54 11.76
N ASP A 417 15.20 11.39 10.54
CA ASP A 417 14.70 12.12 9.37
C ASP A 417 13.34 11.65 8.84
N TRP A 418 12.84 10.52 9.35
CA TRP A 418 11.58 9.87 8.96
C TRP A 418 11.46 9.56 7.47
N HIS A 419 12.60 9.41 6.77
CA HIS A 419 12.59 9.01 5.37
C HIS A 419 12.42 7.50 5.24
N GLY A 420 11.53 7.09 4.34
CA GLY A 420 11.28 5.69 4.01
C GLY A 420 9.81 5.40 3.84
N ILE A 421 9.50 4.32 3.11
CA ILE A 421 8.13 4.02 2.71
C ILE A 421 7.18 3.80 3.91
N LEU A 422 7.67 3.26 5.03
CA LEU A 422 6.90 3.11 6.29
C LEU A 422 6.36 4.46 6.84
N PHE A 423 7.04 5.55 6.51
CA PHE A 423 6.81 6.88 7.02
C PHE A 423 6.31 7.78 5.90
N ASP A 424 7.22 8.43 5.18
CA ASP A 424 6.91 9.46 4.19
C ASP A 424 6.72 8.94 2.75
N GLY A 425 6.72 7.63 2.54
CA GLY A 425 6.49 7.00 1.23
C GLY A 425 7.71 7.00 0.29
N ARG A 426 8.86 7.56 0.70
CA ARG A 426 10.04 7.67 -0.18
C ARG A 426 10.72 6.32 -0.40
N HIS A 427 11.00 6.03 -1.67
CA HIS A 427 11.66 4.80 -2.10
C HIS A 427 13.19 4.90 -2.05
N GLY A 428 13.86 3.75 -1.83
CA GLY A 428 15.33 3.64 -1.90
C GLY A 428 16.08 4.36 -0.77
N VAL A 429 15.38 4.74 0.30
CA VAL A 429 15.92 5.40 1.49
C VAL A 429 15.47 4.65 2.74
N HIS A 430 16.24 4.81 3.81
CA HIS A 430 15.95 4.27 5.14
C HIS A 430 16.21 5.37 6.18
N PRO A 431 15.60 5.26 7.37
CA PRO A 431 15.79 6.23 8.44
C PRO A 431 17.26 6.42 8.79
N ARG A 432 17.67 7.68 8.94
CA ARG A 432 18.96 8.03 9.54
C ARG A 432 18.78 8.92 10.75
N THR A 433 19.74 8.85 11.66
CA THR A 433 19.82 9.75 12.81
C THR A 433 19.93 11.20 12.34
N ILE A 434 19.31 12.12 13.08
CA ILE A 434 19.43 13.57 12.88
C ILE A 434 19.95 14.22 14.17
N GLY A 435 20.66 15.34 14.03
CA GLY A 435 21.33 15.99 15.15
C GLY A 435 22.75 15.47 15.37
N ASP A 436 23.20 15.53 16.62
CA ASP A 436 24.60 15.35 17.00
C ASP A 436 24.86 13.91 17.43
N LEU A 437 25.40 13.12 16.50
CA LEU A 437 25.91 11.77 16.76
C LEU A 437 27.14 11.86 17.68
N GLN A 438 26.99 11.40 18.92
CA GLN A 438 28.07 11.42 19.92
C GLN A 438 29.09 10.32 19.68
N PHE A 439 28.62 9.14 19.30
CA PHE A 439 29.48 8.06 18.83
C PHE A 439 28.70 7.06 17.97
N GLY A 440 29.44 6.33 17.13
CA GLY A 440 28.92 5.22 16.34
C GLY A 440 29.92 4.07 16.28
N ALA A 441 29.46 2.85 16.54
CA ALA A 441 30.25 1.61 16.41
C ALA A 441 29.93 0.93 15.08
N LEU A 442 30.94 0.45 14.35
CA LEU A 442 30.77 -0.30 13.09
C LEU A 442 29.91 -1.57 13.26
N ASN A 443 29.37 -2.07 12.14
CA ASN A 443 28.52 -3.27 12.08
C ASN A 443 29.34 -4.56 12.25
N GLU A 444 29.73 -4.80 13.50
CA GLU A 444 30.57 -5.90 13.94
C GLU A 444 30.08 -6.44 15.30
N PRO A 445 30.48 -7.65 15.71
CA PRO A 445 30.05 -8.23 16.99
C PRO A 445 30.35 -7.30 18.19
N GLY A 446 29.39 -7.15 19.10
CA GLY A 446 29.49 -6.39 20.34
C GLY A 446 30.23 -7.15 21.45
N TRP A 447 30.26 -8.48 21.37
CA TRP A 447 31.03 -9.36 22.26
C TRP A 447 31.94 -10.28 21.45
N ALA A 448 33.11 -10.59 22.00
CA ALA A 448 33.99 -11.60 21.44
C ALA A 448 33.34 -12.98 21.56
N ASN A 449 33.69 -13.91 20.68
CA ASN A 449 33.24 -15.29 20.75
C ASN A 449 33.77 -15.93 22.05
N PRO A 450 32.93 -16.37 23.00
CA PRO A 450 33.41 -16.93 24.27
C PRO A 450 34.24 -18.20 24.12
N GLN A 451 34.17 -18.87 22.97
CA GLN A 451 34.96 -20.07 22.69
C GLN A 451 36.38 -19.74 22.21
N THR A 452 36.54 -18.69 21.40
CA THR A 452 37.83 -18.34 20.76
C THR A 452 38.49 -17.10 21.34
N GLY A 453 37.71 -16.18 21.92
CA GLY A 453 38.15 -14.90 22.45
C GLY A 453 38.33 -13.80 21.40
N ASP A 454 37.96 -14.04 20.13
CA ASP A 454 38.11 -13.09 19.03
C ASP A 454 36.77 -12.48 18.57
N PHE A 455 36.84 -11.48 17.70
CA PHE A 455 35.69 -10.78 17.11
C PHE A 455 35.50 -11.13 15.62
N GLU A 456 36.03 -12.26 15.15
CA GLU A 456 35.89 -12.64 13.74
C GLU A 456 34.42 -12.88 13.41
N ASP A 457 33.85 -11.97 12.63
CA ASP A 457 32.45 -12.01 12.29
C ASP A 457 32.17 -13.19 11.36
N VAL A 458 31.28 -14.10 11.77
CA VAL A 458 30.92 -15.31 11.02
C VAL A 458 29.55 -15.23 10.37
N ARG A 459 28.89 -14.07 10.44
CA ARG A 459 27.61 -13.84 9.76
C ARG A 459 27.72 -14.04 8.26
N ILE A 460 26.59 -14.33 7.63
CA ILE A 460 26.50 -14.54 6.19
C ILE A 460 27.04 -13.30 5.44
N VAL A 461 27.83 -13.55 4.41
CA VAL A 461 28.33 -12.50 3.52
C VAL A 461 27.39 -12.40 2.33
N GLY A 462 26.71 -11.26 2.20
CA GLY A 462 25.84 -10.97 1.06
C GLY A 462 26.64 -10.80 -0.23
N LYS A 463 25.95 -10.81 -1.38
CA LYS A 463 26.57 -10.62 -2.70
C LYS A 463 27.31 -9.29 -2.87
N ASP A 464 27.04 -8.30 -2.01
CA ASP A 464 27.72 -7.00 -1.97
C ASP A 464 28.97 -7.00 -1.09
N GLY A 465 29.33 -8.15 -0.49
CA GLY A 465 30.47 -8.31 0.40
C GLY A 465 30.22 -7.86 1.85
N ARG A 466 29.01 -7.41 2.20
CA ARG A 466 28.64 -7.01 3.57
C ARG A 466 28.07 -8.19 4.36
N ARG A 467 28.00 -8.04 5.68
CA ARG A 467 27.52 -9.09 6.60
C ARG A 467 26.10 -8.83 7.09
N TYR A 468 25.30 -9.90 7.14
CA TYR A 468 23.87 -9.85 7.46
C TYR A 468 23.44 -10.97 8.40
N GLY A 469 22.27 -10.80 9.04
CA GLY A 469 21.64 -11.81 9.87
C GLY A 469 22.20 -11.85 11.29
N PRO A 470 21.60 -12.67 12.17
CA PRO A 470 22.13 -12.80 13.52
C PRO A 470 23.44 -13.59 13.51
N LEU A 471 24.27 -13.35 14.52
CA LEU A 471 25.37 -14.23 14.86
C LEU A 471 24.84 -15.61 15.32
N PRO A 472 25.66 -16.67 15.30
CA PRO A 472 25.25 -17.98 15.79
C PRO A 472 24.78 -17.90 17.25
N ARG A 473 23.65 -18.56 17.56
CA ARG A 473 23.03 -18.55 18.91
C ARG A 473 24.00 -19.00 20.01
N SER A 474 24.90 -19.93 19.69
CA SER A 474 25.94 -20.43 20.61
C SER A 474 27.03 -19.39 20.96
N TRP A 475 27.13 -18.31 20.17
CA TRP A 475 27.95 -17.15 20.48
C TRP A 475 27.10 -16.08 21.17
N MET A 476 26.06 -15.58 20.49
CA MET A 476 25.14 -14.60 21.05
C MET A 476 23.72 -14.86 20.59
N HIS A 477 22.76 -14.72 21.49
CA HIS A 477 21.35 -14.91 21.17
C HIS A 477 20.48 -13.84 21.83
N TYR A 478 19.72 -13.10 21.03
CA TYR A 478 18.74 -12.13 21.51
C TYR A 478 17.58 -12.89 22.14
N GLU A 479 17.16 -12.56 23.36
CA GLU A 479 16.03 -13.24 24.02
C GLU A 479 14.78 -12.36 24.09
N GLY A 480 14.92 -11.05 23.92
CA GLY A 480 13.79 -10.13 23.94
C GLY A 480 14.11 -8.82 24.64
N LEU A 481 13.07 -8.02 24.88
CA LEU A 481 13.18 -6.80 25.68
C LEU A 481 12.05 -6.70 26.70
N TYR A 482 12.38 -6.21 27.88
CA TYR A 482 11.46 -5.83 28.93
C TYR A 482 11.17 -4.33 28.89
N ARG A 483 9.94 -3.97 29.19
CA ARG A 483 9.48 -2.60 29.41
C ARG A 483 9.03 -2.45 30.87
N HIS A 484 9.58 -1.47 31.56
CA HIS A 484 9.13 -1.05 32.88
C HIS A 484 8.89 0.46 32.89
N GLY A 485 7.65 0.88 32.58
CA GLY A 485 7.35 2.29 32.33
C GLY A 485 8.08 2.82 31.09
N ASP A 486 9.00 3.78 31.27
CA ASP A 486 9.88 4.29 30.21
C ASP A 486 11.20 3.50 30.07
N GLN A 487 11.53 2.68 31.06
CA GLN A 487 12.78 1.94 31.05
C GLN A 487 12.68 0.72 30.14
N VAL A 488 13.68 0.57 29.27
CA VAL A 488 13.86 -0.61 28.42
C VAL A 488 15.06 -1.40 28.92
N VAL A 489 14.90 -2.72 29.04
CA VAL A 489 15.97 -3.67 29.35
C VAL A 489 16.02 -4.73 28.27
N VAL A 490 17.15 -4.84 27.58
CA VAL A 490 17.39 -5.86 26.56
C VAL A 490 17.91 -7.12 27.26
N SER A 491 17.36 -8.28 26.92
CA SER A 491 17.82 -9.60 27.37
C SER A 491 18.47 -10.35 26.22
N TYR A 492 19.64 -10.93 26.48
CA TYR A 492 20.36 -11.77 25.53
C TYR A 492 21.35 -12.67 26.25
N THR A 493 21.90 -13.67 25.56
CA THR A 493 23.01 -14.48 26.06
C THR A 493 24.30 -14.22 25.29
N VAL A 494 25.42 -14.43 25.98
CA VAL A 494 26.76 -14.49 25.39
C VAL A 494 27.39 -15.81 25.82
N GLY A 495 27.44 -16.78 24.90
CA GLY A 495 27.72 -18.16 25.24
C GLY A 495 26.63 -18.71 26.17
N ASP A 496 27.00 -19.07 27.39
CA ASP A 496 26.09 -19.56 28.43
C ASP A 496 25.69 -18.50 29.47
N ALA A 497 26.19 -17.28 29.34
CA ALA A 497 25.95 -16.21 30.29
C ALA A 497 24.71 -15.39 29.88
N PRO A 498 23.65 -15.33 30.71
CA PRO A 498 22.55 -14.41 30.48
C PRO A 498 22.96 -12.97 30.81
N ILE A 499 22.54 -12.02 29.98
CA ILE A 499 22.88 -10.60 30.09
C ILE A 499 21.57 -9.80 30.11
N LEU A 500 21.44 -8.93 31.12
CA LEU A 500 20.47 -7.84 31.09
C LEU A 500 21.21 -6.53 30.85
N GLU A 501 20.75 -5.74 29.88
CA GLU A 501 21.35 -4.47 29.53
C GLU A 501 20.31 -3.34 29.44
N SER A 502 20.56 -2.23 30.11
CA SER A 502 19.72 -1.02 30.05
C SER A 502 20.56 0.22 29.80
N HIS A 503 19.99 1.19 29.12
CA HIS A 503 20.64 2.42 28.71
C HIS A 503 20.00 3.63 29.39
N SER A 504 20.81 4.59 29.82
CA SER A 504 20.33 5.85 30.40
C SER A 504 21.34 6.98 30.17
N ILE A 505 20.97 8.19 30.59
CA ILE A 505 21.87 9.35 30.65
C ILE A 505 21.94 9.88 32.09
N ALA A 506 23.05 10.52 32.43
CA ALA A 506 23.18 11.32 33.66
C ALA A 506 23.95 12.61 33.38
N THR A 507 23.64 13.66 34.13
CA THR A 507 24.37 14.93 34.11
C THR A 507 25.47 14.91 35.18
N PRO A 508 26.76 14.98 34.81
CA PRO A 508 27.85 14.77 35.76
C PRO A 508 28.06 15.89 36.80
N THR A 509 27.75 17.14 36.44
CA THR A 509 28.09 18.33 37.27
C THR A 509 27.04 19.44 37.18
N THR A 510 26.95 20.15 36.05
CA THR A 510 25.98 21.23 35.79
C THR A 510 25.20 20.95 34.49
N GLU A 511 24.10 21.67 34.24
CA GLU A 511 23.30 21.50 33.00
C GLU A 511 24.08 21.81 31.72
N ASP A 512 25.21 22.54 31.81
CA ASP A 512 26.03 22.97 30.67
C ASP A 512 27.19 22.01 30.29
N ASP A 513 27.49 21.00 31.13
CA ASP A 513 28.71 20.16 31.02
C ASP A 513 28.52 18.86 30.18
N GLY A 514 27.48 18.79 29.34
CA GLY A 514 27.15 17.60 28.56
C GLY A 514 26.57 16.45 29.40
N VAL A 515 26.30 15.31 28.76
CA VAL A 515 25.72 14.11 29.43
C VAL A 515 26.67 12.92 29.38
N ALA A 516 26.70 12.15 30.47
CA ALA A 516 27.29 10.83 30.49
C ALA A 516 26.26 9.80 29.98
N TRP A 517 26.64 9.05 28.96
CA TRP A 517 25.87 7.92 28.41
C TRP A 517 26.18 6.67 29.23
N ILE A 518 25.17 6.04 29.80
CA ILE A 518 25.32 4.94 30.75
C ILE A 518 24.78 3.66 30.13
N ARG A 519 25.61 2.64 30.09
CA ARG A 519 25.21 1.24 29.88
C ARG A 519 25.23 0.55 31.23
N THR A 520 24.11 0.03 31.69
CA THR A 520 24.01 -0.80 32.91
C THR A 520 23.94 -2.26 32.49
N LEU A 521 24.82 -3.10 33.04
CA LEU A 521 24.88 -4.52 32.73
C LEU A 521 24.74 -5.36 33.99
N ASN A 522 23.91 -6.39 33.93
CA ASN A 522 23.93 -7.50 34.87
C ASN A 522 24.36 -8.74 34.09
N VAL A 523 25.55 -9.25 34.38
CA VAL A 523 26.15 -10.40 33.72
C VAL A 523 25.95 -11.61 34.62
N GLY A 524 25.16 -12.57 34.16
CA GLY A 524 24.98 -13.85 34.82
C GLY A 524 26.25 -14.69 34.84
N ARG A 525 26.16 -15.87 35.45
CA ARG A 525 27.31 -16.77 35.56
C ARG A 525 27.72 -17.30 34.19
N SER A 526 29.03 -17.27 33.89
CA SER A 526 29.60 -17.84 32.66
C SER A 526 30.59 -18.97 32.96
N SER A 527 30.69 -19.95 32.06
CA SER A 527 31.77 -20.94 32.07
C SER A 527 33.06 -20.46 31.38
N ARG A 528 33.04 -19.28 30.74
CA ARG A 528 34.14 -18.75 29.94
C ARG A 528 34.44 -17.29 30.27
N ASP A 529 35.63 -16.85 29.92
CA ASP A 529 35.97 -15.43 29.96
C ASP A 529 35.20 -14.71 28.84
N LEU A 530 34.67 -13.53 29.15
CA LEU A 530 33.90 -12.71 28.23
C LEU A 530 34.66 -11.42 27.91
N THR A 531 34.52 -10.92 26.69
CA THR A 531 35.07 -9.61 26.29
C THR A 531 34.00 -8.81 25.55
N MET A 532 33.65 -7.64 26.09
CA MET A 532 32.64 -6.75 25.51
C MET A 532 33.27 -5.51 24.89
N ARG A 533 32.85 -5.13 23.69
CA ARG A 533 33.15 -3.81 23.11
C ARG A 533 32.26 -2.72 23.72
N ILE A 534 32.91 -1.63 24.12
CA ILE A 534 32.25 -0.45 24.66
C ILE A 534 31.94 0.53 23.54
N ALA A 535 32.99 1.16 23.00
CA ALA A 535 32.92 2.21 21.99
C ALA A 535 34.29 2.41 21.33
N PRO A 536 34.38 3.05 20.15
CA PRO A 536 35.66 3.37 19.53
C PRO A 536 36.52 4.30 20.40
N SER A 537 37.78 3.92 20.69
CA SER A 537 38.72 4.66 21.55
C SER A 537 39.11 6.05 21.01
N ALA A 538 38.86 6.27 19.72
CA ALA A 538 39.08 7.55 19.07
C ALA A 538 37.99 8.59 19.38
N GLN A 539 36.76 8.14 19.70
CA GLN A 539 35.58 9.00 19.86
C GLN A 539 35.22 9.20 21.34
N ILE A 540 35.26 8.11 22.11
CA ILE A 540 34.70 8.05 23.46
C ILE A 540 35.79 7.74 24.48
N VAL A 541 35.61 8.24 25.70
CA VAL A 541 36.28 7.74 26.90
C VAL A 541 35.24 7.07 27.79
N ALA A 542 35.60 5.91 28.33
CA ALA A 542 34.71 5.12 29.17
C ALA A 542 35.28 4.95 30.59
N ARG A 543 34.38 4.82 31.56
CA ARG A 543 34.70 4.55 32.97
C ARG A 543 33.76 3.49 33.52
N LEU A 544 34.32 2.54 34.27
CA LEU A 544 33.55 1.53 34.99
C LEU A 544 33.02 2.08 36.32
N VAL A 545 31.80 1.67 36.64
CA VAL A 545 31.14 1.90 37.93
C VAL A 545 30.65 0.56 38.47
N GLY A 546 31.08 0.18 39.67
CA GLY A 546 30.87 -1.19 40.16
C GLY A 546 31.85 -2.18 39.52
N GLY A 547 31.51 -3.46 39.46
CA GLY A 547 32.34 -4.50 38.83
C GLY A 547 33.62 -4.90 39.57
N GLY A 548 34.07 -4.16 40.58
CA GLY A 548 35.17 -4.52 41.49
C GLY A 548 36.54 -4.70 40.83
N ALA A 549 36.77 -5.86 40.20
CA ALA A 549 38.03 -6.27 39.58
C ALA A 549 38.09 -6.06 38.06
N LEU A 550 37.02 -5.55 37.44
CA LEU A 550 36.97 -5.30 36.00
C LEU A 550 37.83 -4.09 35.60
N SER A 551 38.42 -4.15 34.40
CA SER A 551 39.18 -3.06 33.80
C SER A 551 38.79 -2.83 32.34
N ILE A 552 38.98 -1.59 31.88
CA ILE A 552 38.86 -1.24 30.47
C ILE A 552 40.24 -1.37 29.83
N GLU A 553 40.30 -2.07 28.70
CA GLU A 553 41.50 -2.24 27.87
C GLU A 553 41.25 -1.68 26.46
N GLU A 554 42.32 -1.41 25.72
CA GLU A 554 42.24 -1.04 24.30
C GLU A 554 42.55 -2.25 23.43
N LEU A 555 41.65 -2.57 22.49
CA LEU A 555 41.78 -3.65 21.52
C LEU A 555 41.23 -3.20 20.16
N ASP A 556 42.04 -3.29 19.11
CA ASP A 556 41.65 -2.99 17.72
C ASP A 556 40.93 -1.63 17.51
N SER A 557 41.40 -0.58 18.17
CA SER A 557 40.80 0.78 18.18
C SER A 557 39.48 0.92 18.97
N TYR A 558 39.11 -0.09 19.76
CA TYR A 558 37.96 -0.06 20.67
C TYR A 558 38.41 -0.13 22.13
N GLN A 559 37.62 0.49 23.01
CA GLN A 559 37.66 0.18 24.43
C GLN A 559 36.85 -1.08 24.68
N VAL A 560 37.42 -2.03 25.41
CA VAL A 560 36.77 -3.30 25.76
C VAL A 560 36.79 -3.53 27.27
N VAL A 561 35.79 -4.25 27.78
CA VAL A 561 35.80 -4.79 29.15
C VAL A 561 36.06 -6.28 29.07
N LYS A 562 37.06 -6.77 29.80
CA LYS A 562 37.29 -8.20 30.00
C LYS A 562 36.71 -8.65 31.32
N ILE A 563 35.95 -9.74 31.29
CA ILE A 563 35.25 -10.30 32.44
C ILE A 563 35.71 -11.76 32.56
N ALA A 564 36.53 -12.06 33.56
CA ALA A 564 36.93 -13.44 33.83
C ALA A 564 35.72 -14.28 34.25
N ALA A 565 35.66 -15.55 33.85
CA ALA A 565 34.58 -16.46 34.24
C ALA A 565 34.38 -16.47 35.76
N SER A 566 35.49 -16.48 36.52
CA SER A 566 35.50 -16.46 37.99
C SER A 566 34.96 -15.18 38.62
N ALA A 567 34.87 -14.09 37.86
CA ALA A 567 34.29 -12.83 38.32
C ALA A 567 32.77 -12.80 38.16
N THR A 568 32.16 -13.76 37.46
CA THR A 568 30.71 -13.81 37.23
C THR A 568 29.96 -14.58 38.34
N PRO A 569 28.70 -14.21 38.66
CA PRO A 569 27.94 -13.08 38.11
C PRO A 569 28.48 -11.73 38.59
N VAL A 570 28.34 -10.70 37.75
CA VAL A 570 28.82 -9.35 38.04
C VAL A 570 27.91 -8.28 37.46
N ASP A 571 27.62 -7.28 38.28
CA ASP A 571 26.88 -6.09 37.88
C ASP A 571 27.82 -4.89 37.79
N PHE A 572 27.73 -4.14 36.71
CA PHE A 572 28.52 -2.93 36.52
C PHE A 572 27.83 -1.96 35.57
N GLN A 573 28.29 -0.70 35.57
CA GLN A 573 27.93 0.27 34.54
C GLN A 573 29.17 0.72 33.78
N VAL A 574 28.97 1.05 32.52
CA VAL A 574 29.93 1.74 31.68
C VAL A 574 29.38 3.13 31.42
N ALA A 575 30.05 4.14 31.98
CA ALA A 575 29.75 5.53 31.74
C ALA A 575 30.67 6.07 30.65
N MET A 576 30.10 6.75 29.66
CA MET A 576 30.77 7.15 28.44
C MET A 576 30.52 8.62 28.14
N MET A 577 31.56 9.34 27.74
CA MET A 577 31.47 10.72 27.26
C MET A 577 32.38 10.91 26.04
N PRO A 578 32.15 11.94 25.20
CA PRO A 578 33.10 12.40 24.20
C PRO A 578 34.50 12.58 24.80
N LYS A 579 35.52 12.33 23.99
CA LYS A 579 36.91 12.32 24.46
C LYS A 579 37.38 13.69 24.99
N GLU A 580 36.83 14.78 24.46
CA GLU A 580 37.05 16.14 24.98
C GLU A 580 36.58 16.31 26.44
N ASP A 581 35.60 15.53 26.90
CA ASP A 581 34.98 15.64 28.22
C ASP A 581 35.57 14.65 29.25
N ALA A 582 36.74 14.07 28.96
CA ALA A 582 37.34 13.03 29.79
C ALA A 582 37.57 13.44 31.25
N ASP A 583 37.91 14.71 31.50
CA ASP A 583 38.15 15.19 32.85
C ASP A 583 36.85 15.30 33.67
N ILE A 584 35.71 15.59 33.01
CA ILE A 584 34.38 15.59 33.63
C ILE A 584 34.02 14.17 34.07
N LEU A 585 34.17 13.19 33.18
CA LEU A 585 33.88 11.78 33.49
C LEU A 585 34.77 11.22 34.62
N ARG A 586 36.05 11.66 34.69
CA ARG A 586 36.98 11.29 35.76
C ARG A 586 36.56 11.88 37.11
N ALA A 587 36.09 13.12 37.12
CA ALA A 587 35.66 13.81 38.34
C ALA A 587 34.28 13.35 38.84
N TRP A 588 33.43 12.82 37.94
CA TRP A 588 32.07 12.40 38.25
C TRP A 588 32.01 11.31 39.35
N LYS A 589 31.00 11.40 40.22
CA LYS A 589 30.71 10.40 41.25
C LYS A 589 29.35 9.76 40.94
N PRO A 590 29.35 8.63 40.22
CA PRO A 590 28.12 7.94 39.87
C PRO A 590 27.43 7.36 41.11
N GLY A 591 26.12 7.12 40.99
CA GLY A 591 25.35 6.36 41.97
C GLY A 591 25.73 4.87 42.01
N ALA A 592 25.03 4.11 42.84
CA ALA A 592 25.19 2.65 42.88
C ALA A 592 24.70 2.01 41.57
N THR A 593 25.33 0.89 41.18
CA THR A 593 24.89 0.06 40.06
C THR A 593 23.46 -0.45 40.31
N ALA A 594 22.59 -0.32 39.31
CA ALA A 594 21.21 -0.80 39.40
C ALA A 594 21.12 -2.31 39.15
N ASP A 595 20.28 -2.98 39.94
CA ASP A 595 19.85 -4.36 39.71
C ASP A 595 18.66 -4.35 38.74
N LEU A 596 18.90 -4.77 37.50
CA LEU A 596 17.92 -4.81 36.43
C LEU A 596 16.92 -5.96 36.59
N THR A 597 17.22 -7.00 37.38
CA THR A 597 16.27 -8.10 37.61
C THR A 597 15.01 -7.63 38.35
N SER A 598 15.10 -6.51 39.07
CA SER A 598 13.94 -5.89 39.72
C SER A 598 12.93 -5.31 38.74
N VAL A 599 13.35 -4.91 37.53
CA VAL A 599 12.50 -4.29 36.50
C VAL A 599 12.08 -5.24 35.39
N THR A 600 12.37 -6.55 35.51
CA THR A 600 11.90 -7.60 34.58
C THR A 600 10.60 -8.27 35.02
N LYS A 601 9.94 -7.79 36.08
CA LYS A 601 8.72 -8.37 36.68
C LYS A 601 7.41 -7.71 36.25
N GLY A 602 7.45 -6.92 35.18
CA GLY A 602 6.36 -6.05 34.74
C GLY A 602 6.37 -4.68 35.40
N GLY A 603 5.98 -3.65 34.66
CA GLY A 603 5.96 -2.27 35.10
C GLY A 603 4.56 -1.67 35.07
N PRO A 604 4.38 -0.40 35.49
CA PRO A 604 3.08 0.24 35.38
C PRO A 604 2.62 0.35 33.92
N ALA A 605 1.36 -0.01 33.66
CA ALA A 605 0.70 0.26 32.39
C ALA A 605 0.70 1.76 32.02
N LYS A 606 0.99 2.02 30.75
CA LYS A 606 0.94 3.32 30.08
C LYS A 606 -0.31 3.49 29.21
N TRP A 607 -0.85 2.40 28.69
CA TRP A 607 -1.98 2.41 27.75
C TRP A 607 -3.26 1.90 28.42
N ASN A 608 -3.67 2.62 29.48
CA ASN A 608 -4.88 2.28 30.23
C ASN A 608 -6.19 2.79 29.59
N GLU A 609 -6.09 3.61 28.54
CA GLU A 609 -7.26 4.17 27.86
C GLU A 609 -7.94 3.09 26.99
N GLU A 610 -9.24 2.89 27.22
CA GLU A 610 -10.11 2.04 26.40
C GLU A 610 -11.02 2.94 25.56
N PHE A 611 -11.15 2.61 24.27
CA PHE A 611 -11.99 3.34 23.33
C PHE A 611 -13.19 2.48 22.93
N GLU A 612 -14.40 2.98 23.15
CA GLU A 612 -15.60 2.38 22.59
C GLU A 612 -15.99 3.12 21.30
N VAL A 613 -16.00 2.40 20.19
CA VAL A 613 -16.28 2.96 18.86
C VAL A 613 -17.47 2.24 18.25
N LYS A 614 -18.41 3.00 17.66
CA LYS A 614 -19.60 2.43 17.04
C LYS A 614 -19.28 1.70 15.74
N ASN A 615 -19.88 0.52 15.57
CA ASN A 615 -19.86 -0.24 14.33
C ASN A 615 -20.95 0.30 13.40
N GLU A 616 -20.71 0.21 12.09
CA GLU A 616 -21.63 0.72 11.07
C GLU A 616 -21.82 -0.33 9.97
N PRO A 617 -23.04 -0.51 9.44
CA PRO A 617 -23.24 -1.36 8.27
C PRO A 617 -22.59 -0.69 7.05
N LEU A 618 -21.80 -1.46 6.31
CA LEU A 618 -21.35 -1.07 4.96
C LEU A 618 -22.36 -1.53 3.91
N SER A 619 -22.87 -2.76 4.07
CA SER A 619 -23.95 -3.33 3.27
C SER A 619 -24.76 -4.27 4.14
N SER A 620 -26.08 -4.05 4.21
CA SER A 620 -27.01 -4.99 4.85
C SER A 620 -27.79 -5.82 3.85
N ASP A 621 -27.76 -5.42 2.58
CA ASP A 621 -28.62 -5.95 1.53
C ASP A 621 -27.85 -6.99 0.70
N GLY A 622 -28.55 -8.00 0.19
CA GLY A 622 -27.99 -9.09 -0.60
C GLY A 622 -27.55 -10.32 0.20
N PRO A 623 -26.82 -11.26 -0.44
CA PRO A 623 -26.46 -12.56 0.15
C PRO A 623 -25.38 -12.51 1.24
N LEU A 624 -24.65 -11.40 1.32
CA LEU A 624 -23.57 -11.19 2.27
C LEU A 624 -23.69 -9.81 2.90
N ALA A 625 -23.86 -9.76 4.22
CA ALA A 625 -23.85 -8.52 4.98
C ALA A 625 -22.41 -8.17 5.38
N VAL A 626 -22.08 -6.90 5.29
CA VAL A 626 -20.76 -6.34 5.59
C VAL A 626 -20.90 -5.22 6.63
N ASP A 627 -20.19 -5.34 7.75
CA ASP A 627 -20.07 -4.27 8.75
C ASP A 627 -18.65 -3.69 8.78
N VAL A 628 -18.54 -2.40 9.05
CA VAL A 628 -17.29 -1.70 9.40
C VAL A 628 -17.16 -1.67 10.93
N LEU A 629 -16.12 -2.33 11.44
CA LEU A 629 -15.69 -2.16 12.82
C LEU A 629 -14.78 -0.94 12.87
N ARG A 630 -15.36 0.22 13.22
CA ARG A 630 -14.65 1.50 13.19
C ARG A 630 -13.47 1.47 14.18
N ARG A 631 -12.33 1.94 13.69
CA ARG A 631 -11.10 2.12 14.47
C ARG A 631 -11.16 3.46 15.23
N PRO A 632 -10.52 3.57 16.41
CA PRO A 632 -10.33 4.87 17.06
C PRO A 632 -9.52 5.83 16.15
N THR A 633 -10.16 6.88 15.64
CA THR A 633 -9.51 7.87 14.74
C THR A 633 -8.84 9.01 15.49
N SER A 634 -9.17 9.20 16.76
CA SER A 634 -8.52 10.12 17.69
C SER A 634 -8.08 9.33 18.92
N SER A 635 -6.79 9.32 19.20
CA SER A 635 -6.22 8.77 20.43
C SER A 635 -5.19 9.73 20.99
N SER A 636 -4.96 9.65 22.30
CA SER A 636 -3.90 10.41 22.97
C SER A 636 -2.49 10.09 22.43
N TRP A 637 -2.34 8.98 21.69
CA TRP A 637 -1.07 8.50 21.12
C TRP A 637 -0.90 8.76 19.62
N ASN A 638 -1.88 9.39 18.97
CA ASN A 638 -1.90 9.63 17.52
C ASN A 638 -1.64 8.36 16.67
N CYS A 639 -2.14 7.20 17.14
CA CYS A 639 -1.98 5.94 16.43
C CYS A 639 -2.67 5.98 15.06
N ARG A 640 -1.94 5.60 14.00
CA ARG A 640 -2.48 5.56 12.62
C ARG A 640 -3.42 4.37 12.38
N LEU A 641 -3.24 3.29 13.14
CA LEU A 641 -4.01 2.05 13.09
C LEU A 641 -4.17 1.47 11.67
N GLN A 642 -3.10 1.51 10.87
CA GLN A 642 -3.03 0.82 9.58
C GLN A 642 -2.94 -0.69 9.83
N LEU A 643 -4.08 -1.36 9.95
CA LEU A 643 -4.15 -2.75 10.40
C LEU A 643 -3.56 -3.68 9.34
N SER A 644 -2.80 -4.66 9.80
CA SER A 644 -2.05 -5.59 8.93
C SER A 644 -2.17 -7.05 9.33
N GLY A 645 -2.83 -7.34 10.44
CA GLY A 645 -3.11 -8.70 10.91
C GLY A 645 -4.20 -8.73 11.97
N LEU A 646 -4.89 -9.86 12.04
CA LEU A 646 -5.87 -10.16 13.10
C LEU A 646 -5.85 -11.65 13.45
N ASP A 647 -6.19 -11.97 14.70
CA ASP A 647 -6.53 -13.32 15.16
C ASP A 647 -7.42 -13.31 16.40
N PHE A 648 -7.88 -14.47 16.86
CA PHE A 648 -8.78 -14.59 18.01
C PHE A 648 -8.12 -15.31 19.19
N LEU A 649 -8.30 -14.76 20.40
CA LEU A 649 -7.99 -15.45 21.65
C LEU A 649 -9.09 -16.48 21.97
N PRO A 650 -8.79 -17.53 22.74
CA PRO A 650 -9.76 -18.56 23.11
C PRO A 650 -10.98 -18.01 23.87
N ASP A 651 -10.83 -16.92 24.61
CA ASP A 651 -11.91 -16.23 25.32
C ASP A 651 -12.84 -15.42 24.41
N GLY A 652 -12.52 -15.36 23.11
CA GLY A 652 -13.29 -14.65 22.08
C GLY A 652 -12.83 -13.24 21.80
N ARG A 653 -11.90 -12.65 22.55
CA ARG A 653 -11.35 -11.33 22.18
C ARG A 653 -10.57 -11.44 20.88
N MET A 654 -10.57 -10.37 20.08
CA MET A 654 -9.77 -10.29 18.86
C MET A 654 -8.48 -9.55 19.18
N VAL A 655 -7.37 -9.96 18.58
CA VAL A 655 -6.08 -9.28 18.64
C VAL A 655 -5.75 -8.80 17.24
N VAL A 656 -5.32 -7.54 17.10
CA VAL A 656 -4.92 -6.97 15.82
C VAL A 656 -3.55 -6.30 15.92
N CYS A 657 -2.76 -6.38 14.85
CA CYS A 657 -1.51 -5.63 14.74
C CYS A 657 -1.61 -4.55 13.66
N SER A 658 -0.82 -3.48 13.82
CA SER A 658 -0.71 -2.40 12.86
C SER A 658 0.67 -2.38 12.21
N TRP A 659 0.73 -1.94 10.97
CA TRP A 659 1.95 -1.73 10.20
C TRP A 659 2.92 -0.75 10.87
N GLY A 660 2.40 0.15 11.71
CA GLY A 660 3.17 1.11 12.50
C GLY A 660 3.81 0.56 13.78
N GLY A 661 3.57 -0.71 14.11
CA GLY A 661 4.21 -1.38 15.25
C GLY A 661 3.33 -1.61 16.48
N ASP A 662 2.03 -1.33 16.39
CA ASP A 662 1.11 -1.49 17.52
C ASP A 662 0.40 -2.84 17.54
N VAL A 663 0.01 -3.27 18.74
CA VAL A 663 -0.91 -4.40 18.94
C VAL A 663 -2.05 -3.97 19.87
N TRP A 664 -3.27 -4.38 19.51
CA TRP A 664 -4.50 -4.01 20.20
C TRP A 664 -5.36 -5.24 20.46
N ILE A 665 -6.07 -5.21 21.58
CA ILE A 665 -7.16 -6.14 21.88
C ILE A 665 -8.48 -5.44 21.60
N ILE A 666 -9.41 -6.18 20.98
CA ILE A 666 -10.76 -5.76 20.68
C ILE A 666 -11.76 -6.69 21.37
N SER A 667 -12.72 -6.12 22.11
CA SER A 667 -13.78 -6.85 22.80
C SER A 667 -15.16 -6.29 22.44
N ASP A 668 -16.22 -7.01 22.86
CA ASP A 668 -17.64 -6.64 22.69
C ASP A 668 -18.12 -6.41 21.23
N PHE A 669 -17.36 -6.83 20.23
CA PHE A 669 -17.59 -6.52 18.80
C PHE A 669 -18.61 -7.42 18.07
N ARG A 670 -19.08 -8.53 18.67
CA ARG A 670 -19.93 -9.53 17.99
C ARG A 670 -21.42 -9.17 17.94
N LYS A 671 -21.93 -8.64 19.06
CA LYS A 671 -23.37 -8.43 19.31
C LYS A 671 -23.75 -6.98 19.58
N GLY A 672 -22.76 -6.10 19.79
CA GLY A 672 -22.96 -4.68 20.07
C GLY A 672 -22.98 -3.83 18.79
N SER A 673 -23.59 -2.65 18.90
CA SER A 673 -23.42 -1.56 17.93
C SER A 673 -22.08 -0.84 18.11
N SER A 674 -21.17 -1.39 18.92
CA SER A 674 -19.85 -0.86 19.21
C SER A 674 -18.82 -1.97 19.43
N ALA A 675 -17.54 -1.60 19.39
CA ALA A 675 -16.41 -2.43 19.75
C ALA A 675 -15.51 -1.64 20.72
N LYS A 676 -14.93 -2.32 21.70
CA LYS A 676 -13.97 -1.73 22.64
C LYS A 676 -12.56 -2.06 22.22
N TRP A 677 -11.69 -1.06 22.23
CA TRP A 677 -10.31 -1.15 21.77
C TRP A 677 -9.36 -0.76 22.89
N ARG A 678 -8.35 -1.59 23.14
CA ARG A 678 -7.26 -1.29 24.07
C ARG A 678 -5.92 -1.63 23.43
N ARG A 679 -4.98 -0.67 23.48
CA ARG A 679 -3.59 -0.89 23.03
C ARG A 679 -2.85 -1.70 24.08
N ILE A 680 -2.11 -2.72 23.66
CA ILE A 680 -1.36 -3.59 24.56
C ILE A 680 0.15 -3.60 24.28
N ALA A 681 0.56 -3.28 23.05
CA ALA A 681 1.97 -3.25 22.64
C ALA A 681 2.24 -2.15 21.61
N SER A 682 3.50 -1.74 21.50
CA SER A 682 3.98 -0.76 20.52
C SER A 682 5.47 -0.94 20.21
N GLY A 683 5.95 -0.26 19.17
CA GLY A 683 7.38 -0.13 18.86
C GLY A 683 7.92 -1.26 17.99
N LEU A 684 7.07 -2.20 17.56
CA LEU A 684 7.45 -3.35 16.74
C LEU A 684 7.82 -2.95 15.31
N PHE A 685 8.72 -3.71 14.68
CA PHE A 685 9.21 -3.40 13.35
C PHE A 685 8.30 -3.96 12.25
N GLN A 686 7.44 -3.09 11.74
CA GLN A 686 6.60 -3.37 10.57
C GLN A 686 5.82 -4.71 10.66
N PRO A 687 4.96 -4.90 11.67
CA PRO A 687 4.13 -6.09 11.77
C PRO A 687 3.26 -6.31 10.54
N LEU A 688 3.29 -7.51 9.97
CA LEU A 688 2.51 -7.90 8.78
C LEU A 688 1.90 -9.31 8.91
N GLY A 689 1.86 -9.82 10.13
CA GLY A 689 1.22 -11.08 10.52
C GLY A 689 1.05 -11.16 12.04
N ILE A 690 -0.02 -11.79 12.49
CA ILE A 690 -0.27 -12.09 13.91
C ILE A 690 -0.99 -13.44 13.99
N LYS A 691 -0.63 -14.23 15.01
CA LYS A 691 -1.26 -15.52 15.32
C LYS A 691 -1.38 -15.75 16.82
N THR A 692 -2.50 -16.36 17.21
CA THR A 692 -2.70 -16.86 18.57
C THR A 692 -2.50 -18.38 18.61
N VAL A 693 -1.77 -18.87 19.62
CA VAL A 693 -1.62 -20.30 19.89
C VAL A 693 -1.98 -20.55 21.35
N GLY A 694 -3.20 -21.04 21.58
CA GLY A 694 -3.81 -20.96 22.90
C GLY A 694 -3.99 -19.49 23.31
N GLU A 695 -3.56 -19.12 24.52
CA GLU A 695 -3.63 -17.74 25.02
C GLU A 695 -2.42 -16.87 24.59
N LYS A 696 -1.41 -17.47 23.95
CA LYS A 696 -0.19 -16.77 23.55
C LYS A 696 -0.40 -15.99 22.25
N ILE A 697 0.18 -14.79 22.19
CA ILE A 697 0.11 -13.90 21.03
C ILE A 697 1.50 -13.83 20.38
N PHE A 698 1.57 -14.20 19.10
CA PHE A 698 2.78 -14.12 18.28
C PHE A 698 2.59 -13.09 17.17
N VAL A 699 3.57 -12.21 16.98
CA VAL A 699 3.54 -11.18 15.93
C VAL A 699 4.71 -11.39 14.98
N GLY A 700 4.42 -11.50 13.69
CA GLY A 700 5.40 -11.57 12.62
C GLY A 700 5.85 -10.17 12.22
N CYS A 701 7.04 -9.80 12.65
CA CYS A 701 7.71 -8.54 12.32
C CYS A 701 8.75 -8.75 11.22
N ARG A 702 9.30 -7.66 10.67
CA ARG A 702 10.32 -7.76 9.61
C ARG A 702 11.61 -8.42 10.11
N ASP A 703 11.93 -8.25 11.39
CA ASP A 703 13.16 -8.61 12.08
C ASP A 703 13.08 -9.87 12.96
N GLN A 704 11.88 -10.27 13.37
CA GLN A 704 11.65 -11.40 14.29
C GLN A 704 10.19 -11.86 14.29
N ILE A 705 9.95 -13.03 14.89
CA ILE A 705 8.66 -13.41 15.48
C ILE A 705 8.77 -13.11 16.97
N VAL A 706 7.91 -12.21 17.47
CA VAL A 706 7.87 -11.83 18.88
C VAL A 706 6.67 -12.47 19.57
N GLN A 707 6.88 -13.04 20.75
CA GLN A 707 5.81 -13.50 21.66
C GLN A 707 5.59 -12.42 22.72
N LEU A 708 4.33 -12.06 22.96
CA LEU A 708 3.98 -10.96 23.86
C LEU A 708 3.53 -11.48 25.23
N HIS A 709 4.08 -10.87 26.29
CA HIS A 709 3.79 -11.24 27.68
C HIS A 709 3.33 -10.04 28.50
N ASP A 710 2.16 -10.18 29.11
CA ASP A 710 1.74 -9.39 30.26
C ASP A 710 2.22 -10.12 31.52
N LEU A 711 3.22 -9.57 32.21
CA LEU A 711 3.88 -10.25 33.33
C LEU A 711 3.18 -9.99 34.68
N ASN A 712 2.36 -8.95 34.77
CA ASN A 712 1.74 -8.50 36.00
C ASN A 712 0.19 -8.55 35.98
N GLY A 713 -0.41 -8.87 34.83
CA GLY A 713 -1.85 -9.00 34.62
C GLY A 713 -2.59 -7.67 34.49
N ASP A 714 -1.91 -6.57 34.15
CA ASP A 714 -2.51 -5.24 34.05
C ASP A 714 -3.12 -4.94 32.66
N GLY A 715 -2.98 -5.87 31.71
CA GLY A 715 -3.49 -5.77 30.35
C GLY A 715 -2.57 -5.04 29.39
N GLU A 716 -1.30 -4.82 29.74
CA GLU A 716 -0.25 -4.29 28.87
C GLU A 716 0.94 -5.25 28.77
N VAL A 717 1.64 -5.23 27.64
CA VAL A 717 2.82 -6.09 27.42
C VAL A 717 4.04 -5.48 28.12
N ASP A 718 4.68 -6.30 28.93
CA ASP A 718 5.92 -5.99 29.66
C ASP A 718 7.14 -6.69 29.08
N PHE A 719 6.97 -7.87 28.47
CA PHE A 719 8.06 -8.60 27.86
C PHE A 719 7.72 -8.99 26.42
N TYR A 720 8.60 -8.55 25.52
CA TYR A 720 8.58 -8.80 24.10
C TYR A 720 9.62 -9.90 23.88
N GLU A 721 9.22 -11.15 24.10
CA GLU A 721 10.07 -12.33 23.97
C GLU A 721 10.43 -12.52 22.50
N ASN A 722 11.71 -12.65 22.19
CA ASN A 722 12.15 -13.08 20.87
C ASN A 722 11.94 -14.58 20.72
N PHE A 723 10.81 -14.97 20.13
CA PHE A 723 10.56 -16.37 19.82
C PHE A 723 11.48 -16.86 18.68
N ASN A 724 11.71 -16.03 17.65
CA ASN A 724 12.68 -16.31 16.60
C ASN A 724 13.19 -15.01 15.94
N SER A 725 14.52 -14.83 15.86
CA SER A 725 15.14 -13.66 15.21
C SER A 725 16.01 -14.04 14.01
N ASP A 726 15.79 -15.19 13.37
CA ASP A 726 16.64 -15.66 12.26
C ASP A 726 16.41 -14.84 10.97
N HIS A 727 15.42 -13.95 10.97
CA HIS A 727 15.09 -13.10 9.83
C HIS A 727 16.34 -12.38 9.33
N GLN A 728 16.68 -12.51 8.05
CA GLN A 728 17.79 -11.78 7.45
C GLN A 728 17.25 -10.44 6.93
N VAL A 729 17.74 -9.32 7.45
CA VAL A 729 17.22 -7.96 7.14
C VAL A 729 18.31 -7.14 6.45
N THR A 730 17.93 -6.44 5.39
CA THR A 730 18.76 -5.46 4.67
C THR A 730 18.10 -4.08 4.73
N GLU A 731 18.76 -3.04 4.20
CA GLU A 731 18.17 -1.71 4.08
C GLU A 731 17.06 -1.63 3.01
N HIS A 732 16.89 -2.67 2.20
CA HIS A 732 15.95 -2.67 1.09
C HIS A 732 14.52 -2.87 1.58
N PHE A 733 13.69 -1.83 1.51
CA PHE A 733 12.35 -1.85 2.07
C PHE A 733 11.40 -2.96 1.57
N HIS A 734 11.47 -3.37 0.29
CA HIS A 734 10.49 -4.29 -0.30
C HIS A 734 10.61 -5.77 0.15
N GLU A 735 11.47 -6.07 1.12
CA GLU A 735 11.72 -7.43 1.64
C GLU A 735 10.76 -7.87 2.77
N PHE A 736 9.49 -7.48 2.68
CA PHE A 736 8.47 -7.71 3.72
C PHE A 736 8.44 -9.15 4.22
N ALA A 737 8.24 -9.33 5.52
CA ALA A 737 7.85 -10.60 6.12
C ALA A 737 6.31 -10.62 6.26
N MET A 738 5.63 -11.28 5.35
CA MET A 738 4.18 -11.24 5.18
C MET A 738 3.50 -12.52 5.66
N GLY A 739 2.37 -12.33 6.33
CA GLY A 739 1.57 -13.39 6.89
C GLY A 739 2.13 -13.87 8.22
N LEU A 740 1.38 -14.77 8.86
CA LEU A 740 1.89 -15.65 9.90
C LEU A 740 0.87 -16.77 9.99
N GLN A 741 1.32 -18.00 9.79
CA GLN A 741 0.48 -19.20 9.86
C GLN A 741 1.12 -20.21 10.79
N VAL A 742 0.30 -21.07 11.39
CA VAL A 742 0.75 -22.11 12.32
C VAL A 742 0.14 -23.43 11.89
N ASP A 743 0.94 -24.49 11.81
CA ASP A 743 0.45 -25.84 11.57
C ASP A 743 0.06 -26.55 12.89
N GLU A 744 -0.58 -27.72 12.78
CA GLU A 744 -0.99 -28.50 13.96
C GLU A 744 0.18 -28.95 14.85
N ALA A 745 1.40 -29.00 14.31
CA ALA A 745 2.62 -29.32 15.05
C ALA A 745 3.23 -28.10 15.75
N GLY A 746 2.62 -26.92 15.61
CA GLY A 746 3.07 -25.66 16.21
C GLY A 746 4.17 -24.93 15.44
N ASN A 747 4.52 -25.37 14.22
CA ASN A 747 5.50 -24.67 13.41
C ASN A 747 4.89 -23.42 12.78
N PHE A 748 5.68 -22.35 12.68
CA PHE A 748 5.25 -21.08 12.10
C PHE A 748 5.69 -20.95 10.65
N TYR A 749 4.89 -20.26 9.83
CA TYR A 749 5.17 -20.05 8.41
C TYR A 749 4.87 -18.60 8.02
N TYR A 750 5.77 -18.02 7.24
CA TYR A 750 5.60 -16.68 6.65
C TYR A 750 6.38 -16.57 5.35
N ALA A 751 5.98 -15.67 4.47
CA ALA A 751 6.69 -15.41 3.22
C ALA A 751 7.56 -14.15 3.36
N LYS A 752 8.80 -14.22 2.88
CA LYS A 752 9.68 -13.05 2.79
C LYS A 752 9.86 -12.65 1.32
N SER A 753 9.46 -11.41 1.02
CA SER A 753 9.50 -10.88 -0.34
C SER A 753 10.92 -10.71 -0.87
N ALA A 754 11.07 -10.73 -2.19
CA ALA A 754 12.34 -10.42 -2.85
C ALA A 754 12.60 -8.91 -2.87
N ARG A 755 13.80 -8.52 -3.27
CA ARG A 755 14.09 -7.11 -3.51
C ARG A 755 13.42 -6.67 -4.80
N HIS A 756 12.65 -5.59 -4.73
CA HIS A 756 12.08 -4.95 -5.91
C HIS A 756 13.13 -4.66 -6.98
N ALA A 757 13.00 -5.32 -8.14
CA ALA A 757 13.81 -5.14 -9.34
C ALA A 757 15.33 -5.36 -9.17
N LEU A 758 15.74 -6.09 -8.13
CA LEU A 758 17.15 -6.32 -7.79
C LEU A 758 17.37 -7.76 -7.37
N ASP A 759 18.55 -8.30 -7.68
CA ASP A 759 18.95 -9.63 -7.22
C ASP A 759 18.91 -9.77 -5.70
N SER A 760 18.58 -10.99 -5.27
CA SER A 760 18.71 -11.45 -3.89
C SER A 760 20.09 -11.16 -3.34
N LEU A 761 20.13 -10.63 -2.12
CA LEU A 761 21.37 -10.28 -1.41
C LEU A 761 21.68 -11.30 -0.30
N VAL A 762 20.63 -11.76 0.38
CA VAL A 762 20.66 -12.76 1.45
C VAL A 762 19.70 -13.91 1.13
N PRO A 763 19.91 -15.11 1.70
CA PRO A 763 19.08 -16.29 1.48
C PRO A 763 17.56 -16.14 1.61
N HIS A 764 17.06 -15.31 2.53
CA HIS A 764 15.61 -15.22 2.74
C HIS A 764 14.86 -14.35 1.70
N HIS A 765 15.51 -13.79 0.68
CA HIS A 765 14.83 -12.97 -0.33
C HIS A 765 13.99 -13.81 -1.30
N GLY A 766 12.68 -13.60 -1.31
CA GLY A 766 11.76 -14.26 -2.25
C GLY A 766 11.47 -15.72 -1.89
N THR A 767 11.26 -15.99 -0.59
CA THR A 767 11.15 -17.36 -0.04
C THR A 767 9.93 -17.52 0.87
N LEU A 768 9.38 -18.73 0.92
CA LEU A 768 8.49 -19.19 1.99
C LEU A 768 9.33 -19.85 3.08
N LEU A 769 9.14 -19.43 4.33
CA LEU A 769 9.95 -19.86 5.47
C LEU A 769 9.11 -20.65 6.46
N LYS A 770 9.72 -21.64 7.10
CA LYS A 770 9.20 -22.40 8.24
C LYS A 770 10.08 -22.14 9.45
N VAL A 771 9.49 -21.80 10.58
CA VAL A 771 10.14 -21.76 11.89
C VAL A 771 9.64 -22.94 12.72
N THR A 772 10.54 -23.66 13.37
CA THR A 772 10.18 -24.79 14.24
C THR A 772 9.30 -24.35 15.41
N ALA A 773 8.53 -25.28 15.98
CA ALA A 773 7.59 -25.00 17.06
C ALA A 773 8.23 -24.48 18.36
N ASP A 774 9.52 -24.70 18.53
CA ASP A 774 10.34 -24.16 19.62
C ASP A 774 11.02 -22.82 19.28
N GLY A 775 10.89 -22.33 18.05
CA GLY A 775 11.48 -21.08 17.60
C GLY A 775 12.99 -21.15 17.30
N GLU A 776 13.60 -22.33 17.38
CA GLU A 776 15.06 -22.48 17.30
C GLU A 776 15.63 -22.46 15.88
N GLU A 777 14.86 -22.91 14.88
CA GLU A 777 15.39 -23.09 13.52
C GLU A 777 14.42 -22.56 12.45
N THR A 778 14.97 -21.77 11.50
CA THR A 778 14.28 -21.35 10.29
C THR A 778 14.76 -22.11 9.05
N LYS A 779 13.82 -22.62 8.24
CA LYS A 779 14.08 -23.34 6.98
C LYS A 779 13.38 -22.65 5.81
N ILE A 780 14.06 -22.60 4.67
CA ILE A 780 13.44 -22.24 3.39
C ILE A 780 12.67 -23.46 2.87
N ILE A 781 11.37 -23.30 2.65
CA ILE A 781 10.47 -24.34 2.13
C ILE A 781 10.32 -24.22 0.61
N ALA A 782 10.24 -23.01 0.09
CA ALA A 782 10.07 -22.74 -1.34
C ALA A 782 10.68 -21.38 -1.69
N HIS A 783 10.99 -21.15 -2.97
CA HIS A 783 11.66 -19.94 -3.42
C HIS A 783 11.18 -19.46 -4.80
N GLY A 784 11.63 -18.28 -5.23
CA GLY A 784 11.24 -17.69 -6.51
C GLY A 784 9.97 -16.84 -6.44
N PHE A 785 9.63 -16.30 -5.27
CA PHE A 785 8.56 -15.30 -5.14
C PHE A 785 9.11 -13.89 -5.35
N ARG A 786 8.30 -12.97 -5.87
CA ARG A 786 8.66 -11.54 -6.00
C ARG A 786 8.22 -10.74 -4.77
N ALA A 787 6.92 -10.68 -4.55
CA ALA A 787 6.28 -10.00 -3.45
C ALA A 787 5.13 -10.90 -2.99
N ALA A 788 5.43 -11.80 -2.05
CA ALA A 788 4.42 -12.73 -1.55
C ALA A 788 3.66 -12.07 -0.40
N ASN A 789 2.37 -11.81 -0.58
CA ASN A 789 1.54 -11.11 0.42
C ASN A 789 0.65 -12.08 1.20
N GLY A 790 0.25 -13.20 0.60
CA GLY A 790 -0.62 -14.18 1.22
C GLY A 790 0.05 -15.52 1.43
N VAL A 791 -0.17 -16.13 2.60
CA VAL A 791 0.22 -17.52 2.89
C VAL A 791 -0.98 -18.21 3.52
N CYS A 792 -1.39 -19.33 2.92
CA CYS A 792 -2.45 -20.22 3.41
C CYS A 792 -1.88 -21.63 3.54
N ILE A 793 -2.02 -22.26 4.70
CA ILE A 793 -1.63 -23.66 4.92
C ILE A 793 -2.83 -24.53 4.58
N ASN A 794 -2.60 -25.60 3.80
CA ASN A 794 -3.62 -26.57 3.47
C ASN A 794 -3.53 -27.82 4.36
N PRO A 795 -4.64 -28.55 4.55
CA PRO A 795 -4.65 -29.77 5.37
C PRO A 795 -3.66 -30.85 4.93
N ASP A 796 -3.27 -30.88 3.66
CA ASP A 796 -2.29 -31.81 3.11
C ASP A 796 -0.82 -31.38 3.33
N GLY A 797 -0.59 -30.30 4.09
CA GLY A 797 0.73 -29.78 4.45
C GLY A 797 1.42 -28.94 3.36
N SER A 798 0.75 -28.70 2.24
CA SER A 798 1.23 -27.77 1.22
C SER A 798 0.50 -26.43 1.34
N PHE A 799 0.81 -25.45 0.48
CA PHE A 799 0.39 -24.06 0.71
C PHE A 799 -0.32 -23.46 -0.50
N PHE A 800 -1.08 -22.39 -0.27
CA PHE A 800 -1.31 -21.37 -1.29
C PHE A 800 -0.52 -20.11 -0.95
N VAL A 801 0.17 -19.56 -1.94
CA VAL A 801 0.93 -18.31 -1.80
C VAL A 801 0.61 -17.39 -2.95
N THR A 802 0.16 -16.17 -2.65
CA THR A 802 -0.02 -15.13 -3.67
C THR A 802 1.29 -14.44 -3.99
N ASP A 803 1.46 -14.01 -5.22
CA ASP A 803 2.61 -13.24 -5.66
C ASP A 803 2.18 -12.13 -6.64
N GLN A 804 2.77 -10.94 -6.52
CA GLN A 804 2.36 -9.80 -7.34
C GLN A 804 3.17 -9.65 -8.64
N GLU A 805 2.50 -9.14 -9.68
CA GLU A 805 3.05 -8.78 -10.99
C GLU A 805 4.27 -7.87 -10.89
N GLY A 806 5.33 -8.18 -11.64
CA GLY A 806 6.46 -7.30 -11.86
C GLY A 806 7.60 -7.99 -12.61
N HIS A 807 8.85 -7.71 -12.23
CA HIS A 807 10.03 -8.30 -12.89
C HIS A 807 10.01 -9.82 -12.70
N TRP A 808 10.12 -10.58 -13.78
CA TRP A 808 10.04 -12.05 -13.82
C TRP A 808 8.72 -12.67 -13.38
N THR A 809 7.73 -11.85 -13.02
CA THR A 809 6.38 -12.26 -12.63
C THR A 809 5.39 -11.58 -13.59
N PRO A 810 5.04 -12.22 -14.73
CA PRO A 810 4.40 -11.54 -15.86
C PRO A 810 2.99 -11.02 -15.57
N MET A 811 2.32 -11.60 -14.58
CA MET A 811 1.00 -11.21 -14.07
C MET A 811 0.93 -11.66 -12.61
N ASN A 812 -0.08 -11.22 -11.84
CA ASN A 812 -0.24 -11.72 -10.47
C ASN A 812 -0.45 -13.24 -10.48
N ARG A 813 -0.13 -13.90 -9.36
CA ARG A 813 -0.15 -15.36 -9.24
C ARG A 813 -0.89 -15.80 -7.99
N ILE A 814 -1.74 -16.82 -8.12
CA ILE A 814 -2.16 -17.66 -7.00
C ILE A 814 -1.40 -18.98 -7.13
N ASN A 815 -0.38 -19.23 -6.31
CA ASN A 815 0.45 -20.43 -6.43
C ASN A 815 -0.05 -21.53 -5.52
N ARG A 816 -0.17 -22.76 -6.02
CA ARG A 816 -0.16 -23.97 -5.18
C ARG A 816 1.29 -24.31 -4.90
N VAL A 817 1.72 -24.16 -3.65
CA VAL A 817 3.13 -24.28 -3.26
C VAL A 817 3.40 -25.60 -2.56
N VAL A 818 4.36 -26.34 -3.09
CA VAL A 818 4.99 -27.53 -2.48
C VAL A 818 6.46 -27.25 -2.14
N SER A 819 6.99 -28.01 -1.18
CA SER A 819 8.37 -27.88 -0.71
C SER A 819 9.38 -28.13 -1.84
N GLY A 820 10.41 -27.28 -1.92
CA GLY A 820 11.47 -27.32 -2.93
C GLY A 820 11.13 -26.65 -4.27
N GLY A 821 9.88 -26.21 -4.49
CA GLY A 821 9.47 -25.60 -5.76
C GLY A 821 10.03 -24.19 -6.00
N PHE A 822 10.18 -23.84 -7.29
CA PHE A 822 10.54 -22.51 -7.78
C PHE A 822 9.35 -21.83 -8.48
N TYR A 823 8.99 -20.63 -8.05
CA TYR A 823 7.76 -19.94 -8.50
C TYR A 823 8.03 -18.72 -9.41
N GLY A 824 9.13 -18.75 -10.18
CA GLY A 824 9.31 -17.96 -11.40
C GLY A 824 10.09 -16.65 -11.31
N ASN A 825 10.23 -16.04 -10.12
CA ASN A 825 11.02 -14.80 -9.99
C ASN A 825 12.53 -15.11 -9.97
N MET A 826 13.23 -14.75 -11.04
CA MET A 826 14.68 -14.99 -11.18
C MET A 826 15.55 -14.12 -10.27
N TYR A 827 15.00 -13.05 -9.70
CA TYR A 827 15.71 -12.22 -8.72
C TYR A 827 15.59 -12.74 -7.28
N GLY A 828 14.81 -13.80 -7.06
CA GLY A 828 14.73 -14.50 -5.78
C GLY A 828 16.04 -15.21 -5.41
N TYR A 829 16.17 -15.62 -4.15
CA TYR A 829 17.25 -16.50 -3.74
C TYR A 829 17.08 -17.90 -4.36
N GLY A 830 18.21 -18.55 -4.68
CA GLY A 830 18.22 -19.89 -5.22
C GLY A 830 17.58 -20.04 -6.60
N ALA A 831 17.36 -18.94 -7.35
CA ALA A 831 16.83 -19.02 -8.70
C ALA A 831 17.75 -19.88 -9.60
N PRO A 832 17.19 -20.76 -10.46
CA PRO A 832 17.96 -21.58 -11.36
C PRO A 832 18.65 -20.74 -12.45
N GLU A 833 19.64 -21.31 -13.13
CA GLU A 833 20.24 -20.66 -14.32
C GLU A 833 19.26 -20.65 -15.50
N ASP A 834 18.38 -21.65 -15.58
CA ASP A 834 17.36 -21.76 -16.62
C ASP A 834 16.21 -20.76 -16.36
N SER A 835 16.09 -19.77 -17.24
CA SER A 835 15.01 -18.80 -17.23
C SER A 835 13.86 -19.16 -18.17
N GLY A 836 13.79 -20.39 -18.68
CA GLY A 836 12.68 -20.93 -19.47
C GLY A 836 11.43 -21.19 -18.62
N ASP A 837 10.25 -21.20 -19.23
CA ASP A 837 8.99 -21.33 -18.48
C ASP A 837 8.85 -22.68 -17.77
N ASP A 838 9.44 -23.75 -18.32
CA ASP A 838 9.47 -25.08 -17.69
C ASP A 838 10.26 -25.12 -16.37
N ALA A 839 11.09 -24.11 -16.09
CA ALA A 839 11.85 -24.02 -14.85
C ALA A 839 10.98 -23.58 -13.65
N MET A 840 9.79 -23.03 -13.88
CA MET A 840 8.89 -22.59 -12.81
C MET A 840 7.68 -23.52 -12.66
N GLU A 841 7.21 -23.65 -11.43
CA GLU A 841 5.88 -24.21 -11.16
C GLU A 841 4.81 -23.25 -11.69
N MET A 842 3.80 -23.78 -12.37
CA MET A 842 2.68 -22.98 -12.86
C MET A 842 1.73 -22.60 -11.70
N PRO A 843 1.25 -21.35 -11.62
CA PRO A 843 0.29 -20.98 -10.58
C PRO A 843 -1.08 -21.58 -10.88
N LEU A 844 -1.91 -21.77 -9.86
CA LEU A 844 -3.31 -22.17 -10.00
C LEU A 844 -4.05 -21.28 -11.02
N CYS A 845 -3.83 -19.97 -10.91
CA CYS A 845 -4.30 -19.01 -11.90
C CYS A 845 -3.41 -17.76 -11.95
N TRP A 846 -3.55 -17.00 -13.05
CA TRP A 846 -2.92 -15.70 -13.28
C TRP A 846 -3.94 -14.55 -13.22
N PRO A 847 -4.22 -13.96 -12.05
CA PRO A 847 -5.13 -12.83 -11.97
C PRO A 847 -4.57 -11.58 -12.67
N ASN A 848 -5.34 -11.03 -13.59
CA ASN A 848 -5.03 -9.85 -14.36
C ASN A 848 -5.14 -8.66 -13.43
N ARG A 849 -4.22 -7.70 -13.59
CA ARG A 849 -4.17 -6.48 -12.78
C ARG A 849 -5.47 -5.70 -12.76
N SER A 850 -6.27 -5.72 -13.84
CA SER A 850 -7.58 -5.03 -13.90
C SER A 850 -8.67 -5.75 -13.11
N PHE A 851 -8.49 -7.05 -12.87
CA PHE A 851 -9.41 -7.87 -12.09
C PHE A 851 -9.02 -7.87 -10.61
N ASP A 852 -7.74 -8.15 -10.32
CA ASP A 852 -7.10 -7.96 -9.02
C ASP A 852 -5.69 -7.41 -9.20
N ARG A 853 -5.48 -6.17 -8.75
CA ARG A 853 -4.20 -5.46 -8.85
C ARG A 853 -3.14 -5.99 -7.88
N SER A 854 -3.55 -6.53 -6.74
CA SER A 854 -2.63 -6.99 -5.70
C SER A 854 -3.34 -8.03 -4.81
N PRO A 855 -3.29 -9.32 -5.21
CA PRO A 855 -3.82 -10.40 -4.40
C PRO A 855 -3.07 -10.52 -3.07
N ALA A 856 -3.80 -10.84 -2.00
CA ALA A 856 -3.30 -10.92 -0.63
C ALA A 856 -3.49 -12.32 -0.04
N GLU A 857 -3.85 -12.46 1.24
CA GLU A 857 -4.02 -13.77 1.88
C GLU A 857 -5.19 -14.57 1.29
N LEU A 858 -5.04 -15.90 1.26
CA LEU A 858 -6.14 -16.83 1.01
C LEU A 858 -6.51 -17.55 2.30
N LEU A 859 -7.76 -18.00 2.37
CA LEU A 859 -8.21 -18.89 3.43
C LEU A 859 -9.37 -19.76 2.95
N TRP A 860 -9.58 -20.86 3.66
CA TRP A 860 -10.73 -21.73 3.46
C TRP A 860 -11.92 -21.26 4.30
N LEU A 861 -13.11 -21.31 3.71
CA LEU A 861 -14.38 -21.11 4.41
C LEU A 861 -14.89 -22.44 4.97
N ASP A 862 -14.21 -23.01 5.96
CA ASP A 862 -14.48 -24.37 6.47
C ASP A 862 -15.62 -24.46 7.51
N ASP A 863 -16.49 -23.45 7.57
CA ASP A 863 -17.62 -23.42 8.50
C ASP A 863 -18.95 -23.60 7.76
N ASP A 864 -19.74 -24.60 8.17
CA ASP A 864 -21.03 -24.96 7.55
C ASP A 864 -22.03 -23.79 7.48
N ARG A 865 -21.88 -22.76 8.32
CA ARG A 865 -22.72 -21.55 8.29
C ARG A 865 -22.57 -20.76 6.99
N TRP A 866 -21.50 -20.96 6.23
CA TRP A 866 -21.31 -20.40 4.89
C TRP A 866 -22.16 -21.10 3.81
N GLY A 867 -22.90 -22.14 4.17
CA GLY A 867 -23.88 -22.78 3.30
C GLY A 867 -23.21 -23.27 2.00
N PRO A 868 -23.65 -22.83 0.81
CA PRO A 868 -23.06 -23.24 -0.46
C PRO A 868 -21.57 -22.88 -0.64
N LEU A 869 -21.02 -21.95 0.15
CA LEU A 869 -19.60 -21.60 0.13
C LEU A 869 -18.75 -22.39 1.12
N ALA A 870 -19.36 -23.23 1.96
CA ALA A 870 -18.61 -24.07 2.90
C ALA A 870 -17.62 -24.97 2.14
N GLY A 871 -16.36 -24.99 2.59
CA GLY A 871 -15.24 -25.68 1.94
C GLY A 871 -14.67 -24.96 0.70
N SER A 872 -15.12 -23.75 0.40
CA SER A 872 -14.56 -22.96 -0.70
C SER A 872 -13.29 -22.23 -0.27
N LEU A 873 -12.31 -22.15 -1.17
CA LEU A 873 -11.15 -21.28 -1.03
C LEU A 873 -11.53 -19.86 -1.43
N VAL A 874 -11.16 -18.87 -0.60
CA VAL A 874 -11.31 -17.45 -0.93
C VAL A 874 -9.97 -16.72 -0.94
N SER A 875 -9.85 -15.72 -1.80
CA SER A 875 -8.68 -14.84 -1.92
C SER A 875 -9.06 -13.40 -1.62
N LEU A 876 -8.23 -12.71 -0.83
CA LEU A 876 -8.37 -11.30 -0.51
C LEU A 876 -7.61 -10.44 -1.53
N SER A 877 -8.05 -9.19 -1.73
CA SER A 877 -7.36 -8.21 -2.56
C SER A 877 -7.02 -6.95 -1.79
N TYR A 878 -5.71 -6.71 -1.68
CA TYR A 878 -5.17 -5.45 -1.21
C TYR A 878 -5.32 -4.36 -2.28
N GLY A 879 -5.27 -4.75 -3.56
CA GLY A 879 -5.36 -3.84 -4.69
C GLY A 879 -6.70 -3.10 -4.77
N TYR A 880 -7.81 -3.84 -4.64
CA TYR A 880 -9.15 -3.31 -4.84
C TYR A 880 -10.07 -3.40 -3.63
N GLY A 881 -9.62 -3.95 -2.50
CA GLY A 881 -10.49 -4.15 -1.34
C GLY A 881 -11.64 -5.10 -1.72
N ARG A 882 -11.31 -6.28 -2.24
CA ARG A 882 -12.27 -7.29 -2.72
C ARG A 882 -12.00 -8.65 -2.13
N ILE A 883 -13.01 -9.50 -2.15
CA ILE A 883 -12.89 -10.93 -1.84
C ILE A 883 -13.34 -11.70 -3.07
N PHE A 884 -12.64 -12.80 -3.37
CA PHE A 884 -12.92 -13.68 -4.50
C PHE A 884 -13.07 -15.12 -4.02
N VAL A 885 -14.03 -15.86 -4.56
CA VAL A 885 -14.06 -17.32 -4.49
C VAL A 885 -13.10 -17.88 -5.54
N VAL A 886 -12.43 -18.98 -5.23
CA VAL A 886 -11.39 -19.57 -6.07
C VAL A 886 -11.81 -20.97 -6.54
N PRO A 887 -12.71 -21.09 -7.54
CA PRO A 887 -13.06 -22.39 -8.11
C PRO A 887 -11.85 -23.03 -8.79
N HIS A 888 -11.60 -24.31 -8.51
CA HIS A 888 -10.41 -25.01 -8.98
C HIS A 888 -10.63 -26.51 -9.17
N GLU A 889 -9.69 -27.13 -9.86
CA GLU A 889 -9.62 -28.58 -10.07
C GLU A 889 -8.17 -29.09 -10.02
N ASN A 890 -8.03 -30.41 -9.91
CA ASN A 890 -6.78 -31.12 -10.06
C ASN A 890 -6.94 -32.18 -11.16
N VAL A 891 -6.20 -32.02 -12.25
CA VAL A 891 -6.20 -32.95 -13.39
C VAL A 891 -4.84 -33.63 -13.45
N ASP A 892 -4.78 -34.91 -13.05
CA ASP A 892 -3.56 -35.72 -13.03
C ASP A 892 -2.36 -35.03 -12.34
N GLY A 893 -2.59 -34.42 -11.19
CA GLY A 893 -1.56 -33.70 -10.42
C GLY A 893 -1.38 -32.23 -10.79
N VAL A 894 -2.00 -31.76 -11.88
CA VAL A 894 -1.95 -30.35 -12.28
C VAL A 894 -3.12 -29.59 -11.65
N TRP A 895 -2.79 -28.65 -10.77
CA TRP A 895 -3.77 -27.74 -10.18
C TRP A 895 -4.00 -26.54 -11.09
N GLN A 896 -5.26 -26.28 -11.40
CA GLN A 896 -5.68 -25.15 -12.22
C GLN A 896 -7.04 -24.64 -11.76
N GLY A 897 -7.36 -23.38 -12.03
CA GLY A 897 -8.60 -22.78 -11.57
C GLY A 897 -8.69 -21.32 -11.92
N GLY A 898 -9.56 -20.61 -11.21
CA GLY A 898 -9.76 -19.18 -11.41
C GLY A 898 -10.26 -18.47 -10.17
N MET A 899 -10.58 -17.19 -10.34
CA MET A 899 -11.15 -16.34 -9.31
C MET A 899 -12.46 -15.73 -9.81
N CYS A 900 -13.47 -15.68 -8.94
CA CYS A 900 -14.71 -14.96 -9.17
C CYS A 900 -15.00 -14.05 -7.98
N ARG A 901 -15.37 -12.80 -8.24
CA ARG A 901 -15.61 -11.80 -7.20
C ARG A 901 -16.85 -12.15 -6.38
N LEU A 902 -16.80 -12.00 -5.06
CA LEU A 902 -18.00 -12.07 -4.21
C LEU A 902 -18.93 -10.87 -4.49
N PRO A 903 -20.26 -11.06 -4.39
CA PRO A 903 -21.25 -10.01 -4.63
C PRO A 903 -21.36 -9.06 -3.42
N ILE A 904 -20.26 -8.39 -3.09
CA ILE A 904 -20.17 -7.37 -2.03
C ILE A 904 -19.51 -6.10 -2.56
N PRO A 905 -19.79 -4.93 -1.94
CA PRO A 905 -19.11 -3.68 -2.28
C PRO A 905 -17.59 -3.78 -2.09
N ASP A 906 -16.86 -2.94 -2.83
CA ASP A 906 -15.42 -2.76 -2.58
C ASP A 906 -15.22 -2.13 -1.19
N PHE A 907 -14.23 -2.62 -0.43
CA PHE A 907 -13.88 -2.06 0.87
C PHE A 907 -13.18 -0.70 0.71
N PRO A 908 -13.39 0.27 1.63
CA PRO A 908 -12.73 1.58 1.60
C PRO A 908 -11.19 1.58 1.66
N THR A 909 -10.57 0.42 1.91
CA THR A 909 -9.12 0.24 1.94
C THR A 909 -8.76 -1.13 1.37
N GLY A 910 -7.50 -1.32 1.00
CA GLY A 910 -6.99 -2.62 0.60
C GLY A 910 -7.03 -3.63 1.76
N ILE A 911 -7.63 -4.80 1.57
CA ILE A 911 -7.69 -5.85 2.60
C ILE A 911 -6.58 -6.89 2.38
N MET A 912 -5.98 -7.39 3.46
CA MET A 912 -4.82 -8.27 3.33
C MET A 912 -4.80 -9.50 4.24
N ARG A 913 -5.53 -9.50 5.36
CA ARG A 913 -5.61 -10.65 6.27
C ARG A 913 -7.04 -10.90 6.68
N ALA A 914 -7.42 -12.16 6.84
CA ALA A 914 -8.72 -12.51 7.37
C ALA A 914 -8.71 -13.77 8.22
N ARG A 915 -9.68 -13.89 9.13
CA ARG A 915 -9.89 -15.06 9.99
C ARG A 915 -11.38 -15.32 10.13
N ILE A 916 -11.73 -16.60 10.21
CA ILE A 916 -13.06 -17.03 10.64
C ILE A 916 -13.13 -16.95 12.16
N ASP A 917 -14.14 -16.26 12.69
CA ASP A 917 -14.41 -16.24 14.11
C ASP A 917 -14.91 -17.62 14.56
N PRO A 918 -14.19 -18.34 15.44
CA PRO A 918 -14.58 -19.69 15.84
C PRO A 918 -15.94 -19.72 16.58
N GLN A 919 -16.40 -18.60 17.14
CA GLN A 919 -17.68 -18.54 17.85
C GLN A 919 -18.87 -18.34 16.90
N THR A 920 -18.76 -17.41 15.95
CA THR A 920 -19.88 -17.02 15.08
C THR A 920 -19.80 -17.56 13.67
N GLY A 921 -18.63 -18.00 13.22
CA GLY A 921 -18.37 -18.45 11.84
C GLY A 921 -18.23 -17.30 10.85
N ASP A 922 -18.32 -16.05 11.31
CA ASP A 922 -18.20 -14.89 10.44
C ASP A 922 -16.75 -14.66 10.04
N LEU A 923 -16.57 -14.09 8.84
CA LEU A 923 -15.26 -13.71 8.33
C LEU A 923 -14.94 -12.30 8.80
N TYR A 924 -13.84 -12.14 9.54
CA TYR A 924 -13.28 -10.84 9.86
C TYR A 924 -12.06 -10.59 8.98
N THR A 925 -11.99 -9.41 8.36
CA THR A 925 -10.89 -9.03 7.47
C THR A 925 -10.37 -7.64 7.79
N CYS A 926 -9.06 -7.43 7.68
CA CYS A 926 -8.42 -6.14 7.91
C CYS A 926 -7.42 -5.78 6.80
N GLY A 927 -7.08 -4.50 6.75
CA GLY A 927 -5.99 -4.04 5.91
C GLY A 927 -5.75 -2.54 6.00
N LEU A 928 -4.99 -2.04 5.03
CA LEU A 928 -4.43 -0.70 5.01
C LEU A 928 -4.25 -0.18 3.59
N PHE A 929 -4.03 1.14 3.51
CA PHE A 929 -3.54 1.80 2.32
C PHE A 929 -2.11 2.31 2.54
N ALA A 930 -1.22 2.02 1.61
CA ALA A 930 0.12 2.61 1.52
C ALA A 930 0.48 2.97 0.07
N TRP A 931 0.74 1.98 -0.78
CA TRP A 931 0.92 2.14 -2.23
C TRP A 931 0.29 0.97 -2.98
N ALA A 932 0.07 1.11 -4.29
CA ALA A 932 -0.46 0.06 -5.20
C ALA A 932 -1.85 -0.51 -4.85
N SER A 933 -2.62 0.19 -4.03
CA SER A 933 -4.06 -0.01 -3.87
C SER A 933 -4.81 1.12 -4.55
N ASN A 934 -5.96 0.83 -5.17
CA ASN A 934 -6.89 1.82 -5.67
C ASN A 934 -7.90 2.26 -4.58
N GLN A 935 -7.90 1.60 -3.42
CA GLN A 935 -8.78 1.92 -2.30
C GLN A 935 -8.07 2.82 -1.29
N SER A 936 -8.23 4.14 -1.47
CA SER A 936 -7.58 5.17 -0.64
C SER A 936 -8.54 5.90 0.31
N ASP A 937 -9.82 5.54 0.34
CA ASP A 937 -10.85 6.23 1.13
C ASP A 937 -10.59 6.12 2.64
N SER A 938 -9.91 5.05 3.07
CA SER A 938 -9.42 4.89 4.43
C SER A 938 -7.96 4.41 4.47
N PRO A 939 -7.12 4.95 5.38
CA PRO A 939 -5.74 4.46 5.55
C PRO A 939 -5.66 3.05 6.15
N GLY A 940 -6.75 2.54 6.73
CA GLY A 940 -6.87 1.18 7.25
C GLY A 940 -8.28 0.82 7.68
N GLY A 941 -8.56 -0.46 7.88
CA GLY A 941 -9.92 -0.94 8.09
C GLY A 941 -9.99 -2.30 8.76
N LEU A 942 -11.11 -2.54 9.44
CA LEU A 942 -11.51 -3.82 10.00
C LEU A 942 -12.99 -4.02 9.64
N TYR A 943 -13.30 -5.19 9.09
CA TYR A 943 -14.62 -5.48 8.54
C TYR A 943 -15.08 -6.87 8.96
N ARG A 944 -16.39 -7.05 9.06
CA ARG A 944 -17.05 -8.34 9.28
C ARG A 944 -17.91 -8.66 8.07
N VAL A 945 -17.80 -9.87 7.54
CA VAL A 945 -18.62 -10.41 6.45
C VAL A 945 -19.35 -11.64 6.95
N ARG A 946 -20.66 -11.71 6.71
CA ARG A 946 -21.51 -12.85 7.11
C ARG A 946 -22.57 -13.20 6.07
N PRO A 947 -22.90 -14.48 5.89
CA PRO A 947 -24.06 -14.91 5.11
C PRO A 947 -25.38 -14.35 5.67
N THR A 948 -26.29 -13.93 4.79
CA THR A 948 -27.66 -13.52 5.16
C THR A 948 -28.69 -14.64 4.96
N GLY A 949 -28.33 -15.64 4.14
CA GLY A 949 -29.21 -16.74 3.72
C GLY A 949 -29.84 -16.53 2.34
N GLU A 950 -29.68 -15.36 1.72
CA GLU A 950 -30.11 -15.10 0.35
C GLU A 950 -29.19 -15.81 -0.68
N PRO A 951 -29.68 -16.11 -1.90
CA PRO A 951 -28.90 -16.74 -2.97
C PRO A 951 -27.63 -15.97 -3.38
N LEU A 952 -26.51 -16.68 -3.58
CA LEU A 952 -25.22 -16.08 -3.92
C LEU A 952 -24.98 -15.96 -5.44
N HIS A 953 -25.52 -16.89 -6.22
CA HIS A 953 -25.31 -17.05 -7.66
C HIS A 953 -23.84 -17.10 -8.09
N LEU A 954 -22.97 -17.70 -7.26
CA LEU A 954 -21.53 -17.74 -7.46
C LEU A 954 -21.06 -19.06 -8.09
N PRO A 955 -20.01 -19.03 -8.95
CA PRO A 955 -19.37 -20.22 -9.45
C PRO A 955 -18.38 -20.76 -8.41
N VAL A 956 -18.66 -21.97 -7.93
CA VAL A 956 -17.86 -22.68 -6.92
C VAL A 956 -17.07 -23.86 -7.50
N GLY A 957 -17.36 -24.26 -8.74
CA GLY A 957 -16.63 -25.30 -9.45
C GLY A 957 -16.29 -24.90 -10.88
N LEU A 958 -15.12 -25.32 -11.34
CA LEU A 958 -14.63 -25.10 -12.70
C LEU A 958 -13.86 -26.33 -13.15
N LYS A 959 -14.33 -27.00 -14.21
CA LYS A 959 -13.69 -28.21 -14.78
C LYS A 959 -13.50 -28.10 -16.27
N ALA A 960 -12.29 -28.35 -16.77
CA ALA A 960 -11.99 -28.33 -18.20
C ALA A 960 -11.64 -29.71 -18.76
N ASN A 961 -12.19 -30.02 -19.94
CA ASN A 961 -11.93 -31.25 -20.66
C ASN A 961 -11.79 -31.00 -22.17
N LEU A 962 -11.50 -32.05 -22.93
CA LEU A 962 -11.31 -31.98 -24.39
C LEU A 962 -12.51 -31.44 -25.20
N HIS A 963 -13.69 -31.31 -24.59
CA HIS A 963 -14.91 -30.83 -25.25
C HIS A 963 -15.34 -29.43 -24.78
N GLY A 964 -14.81 -28.95 -23.66
CA GLY A 964 -15.14 -27.63 -23.14
C GLY A 964 -15.01 -27.52 -21.62
N ILE A 965 -15.86 -26.70 -21.01
CA ILE A 965 -15.76 -26.29 -19.60
C ILE A 965 -17.09 -26.51 -18.89
N THR A 966 -17.06 -27.07 -17.69
CA THR A 966 -18.20 -27.15 -16.78
C THR A 966 -18.03 -26.15 -15.65
N ILE A 967 -19.03 -25.30 -15.46
CA ILE A 967 -19.10 -24.32 -14.36
C ILE A 967 -20.20 -24.78 -13.40
N THR A 968 -19.89 -24.91 -12.12
CA THR A 968 -20.86 -25.28 -11.08
C THR A 968 -21.16 -24.07 -10.21
N PHE A 969 -22.45 -23.76 -10.04
CA PHE A 969 -22.96 -22.63 -9.30
C PHE A 969 -23.56 -23.05 -7.95
N THR A 970 -23.64 -22.10 -7.02
CA THR A 970 -24.22 -22.28 -5.68
C THR A 970 -25.71 -22.67 -5.75
N GLU A 971 -26.50 -22.00 -6.59
CA GLU A 971 -27.94 -22.21 -6.77
C GLU A 971 -28.33 -22.70 -8.19
N PRO A 972 -29.52 -23.31 -8.35
CA PRO A 972 -30.04 -23.67 -9.67
C PRO A 972 -30.32 -22.46 -10.58
N ILE A 973 -30.01 -22.62 -11.86
CA ILE A 973 -30.12 -21.59 -12.90
C ILE A 973 -31.33 -21.86 -13.79
N GLN A 974 -31.96 -20.81 -14.31
CA GLN A 974 -33.01 -20.93 -15.30
C GLN A 974 -32.47 -21.57 -16.58
N LYS A 975 -33.12 -22.66 -17.01
CA LYS A 975 -32.70 -23.46 -18.16
C LYS A 975 -32.51 -22.64 -19.44
N GLN A 976 -33.45 -21.76 -19.76
CA GLN A 976 -33.37 -20.97 -21.01
C GLN A 976 -32.16 -20.04 -21.03
N ALA A 977 -31.90 -19.33 -19.92
CA ALA A 977 -30.72 -18.47 -19.81
C ALA A 977 -29.42 -19.28 -19.84
N ALA A 978 -29.37 -20.42 -19.14
CA ALA A 978 -28.19 -21.28 -19.05
C ALA A 978 -27.83 -22.00 -20.35
N GLU A 979 -28.80 -22.37 -21.17
CA GLU A 979 -28.57 -23.11 -22.42
C GLU A 979 -28.36 -22.19 -23.64
N ASP A 980 -28.46 -20.87 -23.47
CA ASP A 980 -28.19 -19.89 -24.54
C ASP A 980 -26.68 -19.54 -24.62
N PRO A 981 -25.96 -19.93 -25.69
CA PRO A 981 -24.54 -19.61 -25.84
C PRO A 981 -24.25 -18.10 -25.91
N ALA A 982 -25.23 -17.27 -26.27
CA ALA A 982 -25.06 -15.82 -26.35
C ALA A 982 -24.82 -15.16 -24.98
N ASN A 983 -25.18 -15.85 -23.90
CA ASN A 983 -25.01 -15.43 -22.51
C ASN A 983 -23.61 -15.70 -21.95
N TYR A 984 -22.71 -16.23 -22.77
CA TYR A 984 -21.33 -16.52 -22.40
C TYR A 984 -20.36 -15.80 -23.34
N LEU A 985 -19.29 -15.27 -22.75
CA LEU A 985 -18.12 -14.74 -23.44
C LEU A 985 -16.88 -15.39 -22.89
N ILE A 986 -16.00 -15.86 -23.78
CA ILE A 986 -14.74 -16.47 -23.39
C ILE A 986 -13.63 -15.86 -24.22
N GLU A 987 -12.59 -15.39 -23.56
CA GLU A 987 -11.35 -14.93 -24.18
C GLU A 987 -10.17 -15.66 -23.58
N ALA A 988 -9.15 -15.94 -24.40
CA ALA A 988 -7.88 -16.49 -23.96
C ALA A 988 -6.71 -15.64 -24.47
N TRP A 989 -5.63 -15.60 -23.70
CA TRP A 989 -4.38 -14.94 -24.08
C TRP A 989 -3.17 -15.59 -23.40
N GLY A 990 -2.01 -15.40 -24.02
CA GLY A 990 -0.71 -15.78 -23.48
C GLY A 990 -0.03 -14.63 -22.73
N LEU A 991 1.00 -14.98 -21.96
CA LEU A 991 1.89 -14.03 -21.30
C LEU A 991 3.35 -14.33 -21.68
N LYS A 992 4.23 -13.37 -21.42
CA LYS A 992 5.66 -13.51 -21.63
C LYS A 992 6.42 -13.22 -20.34
N ARG A 993 6.97 -14.26 -19.73
CA ARG A 993 7.88 -14.12 -18.58
C ARG A 993 9.21 -13.52 -19.02
N SER A 994 9.65 -12.45 -18.35
CA SER A 994 10.92 -11.79 -18.66
C SER A 994 11.39 -10.91 -17.51
N ALA A 995 12.61 -10.38 -17.60
CA ALA A 995 13.10 -9.36 -16.68
C ALA A 995 12.33 -8.03 -16.75
N ARG A 996 11.46 -7.80 -17.75
CA ARG A 996 10.62 -6.60 -17.81
C ARG A 996 9.52 -6.67 -16.75
N TYR A 997 9.03 -5.51 -16.32
CA TYR A 997 7.91 -5.44 -15.39
C TYR A 997 6.63 -5.91 -16.08
N GLY A 998 6.04 -6.99 -15.57
CA GLY A 998 4.78 -7.53 -16.08
C GLY A 998 4.88 -8.06 -17.52
N SER A 999 3.72 -8.30 -18.12
CA SER A 999 3.58 -8.75 -19.50
C SER A 999 2.36 -8.10 -20.14
N ASP A 1000 2.47 -7.80 -21.43
CA ASP A 1000 1.29 -7.57 -22.26
C ASP A 1000 0.49 -8.87 -22.40
N GLN A 1001 -0.76 -8.75 -22.86
CA GLN A 1001 -1.59 -9.88 -23.26
C GLN A 1001 -1.25 -10.24 -24.72
N TYR A 1002 -0.65 -11.40 -24.94
CA TYR A 1002 -0.25 -11.89 -26.26
C TYR A 1002 -1.33 -12.81 -26.83
N ASP A 1003 -1.52 -12.77 -28.16
CA ASP A 1003 -2.47 -13.65 -28.86
C ASP A 1003 -3.87 -13.65 -28.22
N ARG A 1004 -4.36 -12.49 -27.77
CA ARG A 1004 -5.71 -12.35 -27.20
C ARG A 1004 -6.75 -12.64 -28.28
N HIS A 1005 -7.65 -13.59 -28.03
CA HIS A 1005 -8.71 -13.98 -28.97
C HIS A 1005 -9.93 -14.56 -28.26
N ASP A 1006 -11.08 -14.49 -28.93
CA ASP A 1006 -12.33 -15.10 -28.49
C ASP A 1006 -12.33 -16.62 -28.68
N LEU A 1007 -12.96 -17.33 -27.75
CA LEU A 1007 -13.28 -18.75 -27.86
C LEU A 1007 -14.81 -18.92 -27.99
N PRO A 1008 -15.34 -19.19 -29.20
CA PRO A 1008 -16.78 -19.30 -29.40
C PRO A 1008 -17.41 -20.45 -28.62
N VAL A 1009 -18.46 -20.14 -27.85
CA VAL A 1009 -19.31 -21.16 -27.22
C VAL A 1009 -20.28 -21.71 -28.27
N LYS A 1010 -20.15 -22.98 -28.61
CA LYS A 1010 -20.99 -23.64 -29.62
C LYS A 1010 -22.37 -24.02 -29.08
N SER A 1011 -22.40 -24.49 -27.84
CA SER A 1011 -23.62 -24.91 -27.13
C SER A 1011 -23.37 -24.89 -25.64
N ALA A 1012 -24.42 -24.67 -24.85
CA ALA A 1012 -24.41 -24.79 -23.40
C ALA A 1012 -25.47 -25.82 -22.98
N ALA A 1013 -25.17 -26.65 -21.98
CA ALA A 1013 -26.08 -27.69 -21.48
C ALA A 1013 -26.15 -27.63 -19.95
N LEU A 1014 -27.37 -27.53 -19.43
CA LEU A 1014 -27.61 -27.50 -17.99
C LEU A 1014 -27.71 -28.93 -17.43
N SER A 1015 -27.09 -29.17 -16.27
CA SER A 1015 -27.18 -30.43 -15.54
C SER A 1015 -28.59 -30.70 -15.00
N ALA A 1016 -28.86 -31.97 -14.65
CA ALA A 1016 -30.17 -32.38 -14.16
C ALA A 1016 -30.58 -31.71 -12.83
N ASP A 1017 -29.62 -31.38 -11.97
CA ASP A 1017 -29.84 -30.64 -10.72
C ASP A 1017 -29.96 -29.11 -10.93
N GLY A 1018 -29.76 -28.64 -12.15
CA GLY A 1018 -29.84 -27.24 -12.53
C GLY A 1018 -28.67 -26.37 -12.07
N LYS A 1019 -27.61 -26.94 -11.49
CA LYS A 1019 -26.51 -26.16 -10.87
C LYS A 1019 -25.24 -26.07 -11.72
N SER A 1020 -25.07 -26.93 -12.71
CA SER A 1020 -23.85 -26.98 -13.52
C SER A 1020 -24.16 -26.75 -14.99
N VAL A 1021 -23.42 -25.84 -15.62
CA VAL A 1021 -23.52 -25.58 -17.06
C VAL A 1021 -22.25 -26.09 -17.75
N THR A 1022 -22.43 -26.97 -18.74
CA THR A 1022 -21.35 -27.44 -19.60
C THR A 1022 -21.34 -26.65 -20.90
N LEU A 1023 -20.31 -25.82 -21.09
CA LEU A 1023 -20.05 -25.05 -22.29
C LEU A 1023 -19.21 -25.89 -23.26
N THR A 1024 -19.70 -26.11 -24.47
CA THR A 1024 -18.95 -26.77 -25.55
C THR A 1024 -18.11 -25.74 -26.30
N ILE A 1025 -16.79 -25.90 -26.26
CA ILE A 1025 -15.82 -24.94 -26.80
C ILE A 1025 -14.85 -25.71 -27.73
N PRO A 1026 -15.14 -25.78 -29.04
CA PRO A 1026 -14.41 -26.66 -29.96
C PRO A 1026 -12.90 -26.41 -30.04
N ASP A 1027 -12.48 -25.15 -29.86
CA ASP A 1027 -11.09 -24.72 -30.02
C ASP A 1027 -10.37 -24.54 -28.67
N LEU A 1028 -10.91 -25.09 -27.58
CA LEU A 1028 -10.30 -25.00 -26.26
C LEU A 1028 -8.93 -25.72 -26.22
N LYS A 1029 -7.93 -25.01 -25.73
CA LYS A 1029 -6.55 -25.50 -25.57
C LYS A 1029 -6.00 -25.04 -24.22
N PRO A 1030 -4.93 -25.68 -23.72
CA PRO A 1030 -4.16 -25.13 -22.61
C PRO A 1030 -3.77 -23.67 -22.86
N THR A 1031 -4.02 -22.81 -21.88
CA THR A 1031 -3.76 -21.38 -21.91
C THR A 1031 -3.37 -20.88 -20.53
N TRP A 1032 -2.46 -19.91 -20.48
CA TRP A 1032 -2.05 -19.28 -19.23
C TRP A 1032 -3.17 -18.41 -18.67
N CYS A 1033 -3.91 -17.72 -19.53
CA CYS A 1033 -5.00 -16.86 -19.10
C CYS A 1033 -6.25 -17.10 -19.94
N MET A 1034 -7.37 -17.10 -19.25
CA MET A 1034 -8.71 -17.12 -19.82
C MET A 1034 -9.64 -16.30 -18.93
N GLU A 1035 -10.62 -15.67 -19.56
CA GLU A 1035 -11.72 -14.98 -18.90
C GLU A 1035 -13.02 -15.60 -19.39
N ILE A 1036 -13.88 -16.02 -18.47
CA ILE A 1036 -15.23 -16.50 -18.75
C ILE A 1036 -16.20 -15.51 -18.10
N ALA A 1037 -16.92 -14.75 -18.92
CA ALA A 1037 -17.97 -13.86 -18.46
C ALA A 1037 -19.35 -14.43 -18.81
N TYR A 1038 -20.32 -14.23 -17.91
CA TYR A 1038 -21.68 -14.74 -18.07
C TYR A 1038 -22.72 -13.74 -17.56
N GLU A 1039 -23.91 -13.75 -18.18
CA GLU A 1039 -25.13 -13.04 -17.74
C GLU A 1039 -26.28 -14.06 -17.77
N LEU A 1040 -26.84 -14.40 -16.61
CA LEU A 1040 -27.77 -15.51 -16.42
C LEU A 1040 -28.96 -15.08 -15.56
N SER A 1041 -29.95 -15.96 -15.45
CA SER A 1041 -31.11 -15.75 -14.59
C SER A 1041 -31.31 -16.94 -13.66
N SER A 1042 -31.67 -16.67 -12.41
CA SER A 1042 -32.03 -17.70 -11.45
C SER A 1042 -33.39 -18.33 -11.80
N VAL A 1043 -33.71 -19.48 -11.21
CA VAL A 1043 -35.07 -20.08 -11.36
C VAL A 1043 -36.20 -19.18 -10.87
N ALA A 1044 -35.89 -18.20 -10.01
CA ALA A 1044 -36.82 -17.19 -9.51
C ALA A 1044 -36.94 -15.97 -10.44
N GLY A 1045 -36.16 -15.91 -11.52
CA GLY A 1045 -36.16 -14.80 -12.48
C GLY A 1045 -35.27 -13.63 -12.12
N GLU A 1046 -34.41 -13.77 -11.10
CA GLU A 1046 -33.40 -12.77 -10.75
C GLU A 1046 -32.23 -12.84 -11.75
N GLU A 1047 -31.88 -11.72 -12.37
CA GLU A 1047 -30.73 -11.63 -13.27
C GLU A 1047 -29.44 -11.43 -12.49
N PHE A 1048 -28.38 -12.12 -12.90
CA PHE A 1048 -27.05 -11.99 -12.29
C PHE A 1048 -25.96 -12.17 -13.35
N GLN A 1049 -24.82 -11.55 -13.11
CA GLN A 1049 -23.66 -11.64 -14.00
C GLN A 1049 -22.38 -11.85 -13.20
N GLY A 1050 -21.36 -12.38 -13.86
CA GLY A 1050 -20.07 -12.60 -13.23
C GLY A 1050 -18.95 -12.89 -14.23
N VAL A 1051 -17.73 -12.82 -13.71
CA VAL A 1051 -16.51 -13.07 -14.45
C VAL A 1051 -15.64 -14.03 -13.65
N ILE A 1052 -15.22 -15.12 -14.30
CA ILE A 1052 -14.22 -16.05 -13.80
C ILE A 1052 -12.94 -15.78 -14.56
N GLN A 1053 -11.91 -15.32 -13.87
CA GLN A 1053 -10.59 -15.19 -14.47
C GLN A 1053 -9.73 -16.38 -14.09
N ASN A 1054 -9.31 -17.18 -15.07
CA ASN A 1054 -8.79 -18.51 -14.85
C ASN A 1054 -7.60 -18.89 -15.75
N SER A 1055 -7.03 -20.05 -15.46
CA SER A 1055 -5.93 -20.67 -16.21
C SER A 1055 -6.23 -22.14 -16.41
N ILE A 1056 -5.85 -22.71 -17.57
CA ILE A 1056 -6.07 -24.12 -17.91
C ILE A 1056 -4.77 -24.66 -18.51
N TYR A 1057 -4.07 -25.55 -17.81
CA TYR A 1057 -2.82 -26.13 -18.32
C TYR A 1057 -3.01 -27.56 -18.83
N LYS A 1058 -4.05 -28.24 -18.34
CA LYS A 1058 -4.37 -29.60 -18.73
C LYS A 1058 -5.87 -29.76 -18.93
N LEU A 1059 -6.26 -30.50 -19.97
CA LEU A 1059 -7.64 -30.86 -20.27
C LEU A 1059 -7.87 -32.32 -19.85
N GLY A 1060 -8.93 -32.59 -19.10
CA GLY A 1060 -9.31 -33.96 -18.75
C GLY A 1060 -9.81 -34.77 -19.95
N ASP A 1061 -9.58 -36.09 -19.91
CA ASP A 1061 -10.10 -37.05 -20.88
C ASP A 1061 -11.59 -37.31 -20.60
N SER A 1062 -12.45 -36.82 -21.48
CA SER A 1062 -13.90 -36.78 -21.35
C SER A 1062 -14.59 -38.17 -21.26
N THR A 1063 -14.65 -38.79 -20.08
CA THR A 1063 -15.61 -39.91 -19.81
C THR A 1063 -16.16 -40.01 -18.38
N ALA A 1064 -15.78 -39.15 -17.43
CA ALA A 1064 -16.42 -39.16 -16.12
C ALA A 1064 -17.80 -38.49 -16.21
N SER A 1065 -18.85 -39.30 -16.33
CA SER A 1065 -20.21 -38.91 -15.96
C SER A 1065 -20.19 -38.24 -14.59
N ALA A 1066 -20.96 -37.15 -14.44
CA ALA A 1066 -21.14 -36.43 -13.19
C ALA A 1066 -21.29 -37.39 -11.98
N PRO A 1067 -20.70 -37.08 -10.81
CA PRO A 1067 -21.02 -37.81 -9.59
C PRO A 1067 -22.51 -37.73 -9.25
#